data_AF-A0A9E6P4R6-F1
#
_entry.id   AF-A0A9E6P4R6-F1
#
_cell.length_a   1.000
_cell.length_b   1.000
_cell.length_c   1.000
_cell.angle_alpha   90.00
_cell.angle_beta   90.00
_cell.angle_gamma   90.00
#
_symmetry.space_group_name_H-M   'P 1'
#
loop_
_entity.id
_entity.type
_entity.pdbx_description
1 polymer ?
#
loop_
_entity_poly.entity_id
_entity_poly.type
_entity_poly.pdbx_seq_one_letter_code
_entity_poly.pdbx_strand_id
1 'polypeptide(L)'
;MHAHTPHLLAIDSRGLPVRQVAYWREDASAPEACITAQQHDAAARLVAQRDPRLMTDPSAPANLTTIYSLTGQVLSTVSVDAGWRVSLKGEASQPLRSWDGRGSQGAVEYDEQIRVVAISEQALDDEPLCVERYEYGGNDPTFAARNQCGQLIRHDDPAGTQLFEQFGLTGGALQQTRHFLRTLEAPDWPESLAERDALLEPGEGAISQTVFNPLGETIRQTDAKGNQQFFGQTRDGQLREVRLQLSHQAQAKTLVSAIQYNADGRTAQETAGNGVITTLQYAPDDGRLTRLQARGGNDHLQDLLYANDPVGNVLSIEDAALPIRYFANQRIESVSYFDYDSLDQLNKATGWEAGQTSTFSPFAAPAACANYIQTYRYDRGGNLLELTHQGPQNHGHRLIAAAHSNRCLPVRDGAEPGEEDFRNGFDANGNLLSLQPGQLLSWDIRNQLREVRTVVRAVDADDGEHYMYGADGMRVRKIRQTQTNVRTLTAEVRYLPNLEIRTHSGTGERLQVISVQAGRSSVRVLHWESEPPKDMDNHEQRYSLNDHLGSCTLELDAEGQVISHERYHPFGTTAWFAGRGEIEASYKTLRYSGKERDATGLYYFGFRYYMAGWQRWINPDPLGQADGLNMFSMVKGNPLTYFDIDGRVREGINKENLPEEAFGFSPPPLSGTPFSANAVGNESTHFEFPDTPPLSSEDRSESQPIEVLMKKMQLTDSPLQNKVTSIASDIGDRSPIAGGGEGEIYASSDGKHVYKKFKGFQELSSIPGSIKSEAESFNAFHGPGSAMALIEDNQVYLKMIKLDGIPLGRIKKGAIPASAANALLEMFDEMEAKDLFHQDVQDHNFLFSEKDNKVYPVDMETHPFEFAQYSIDVYDRKKIQLLTQFADNVER
;
A
#
# COMPACT_ATOMS: atom_id res chain seq x y z
N MET A 1 -24.98 16.44 7.85
CA MET A 1 -23.91 16.59 6.86
C MET A 1 -24.18 15.71 5.64
N HIS A 2 -24.22 14.36 5.74
CA HIS A 2 -24.39 13.44 4.59
C HIS A 2 -25.81 13.32 3.93
N ALA A 3 -26.78 14.13 4.33
CA ALA A 3 -28.11 14.05 3.73
C ALA A 3 -28.06 14.54 2.27
N HIS A 4 -28.47 13.72 1.29
CA HIS A 4 -28.39 14.03 -0.14
C HIS A 4 -26.97 14.22 -0.69
N THR A 5 -26.00 13.45 -0.20
CA THR A 5 -24.64 13.40 -0.76
C THR A 5 -24.27 11.99 -1.24
N PRO A 6 -25.02 11.37 -2.17
CA PRO A 6 -24.71 10.03 -2.66
C PRO A 6 -23.50 10.03 -3.61
N HIS A 7 -22.83 8.90 -3.77
CA HIS A 7 -21.94 8.70 -4.91
C HIS A 7 -22.76 8.15 -6.09
N LEU A 8 -22.71 8.83 -7.24
CA LEU A 8 -23.41 8.42 -8.45
C LEU A 8 -22.44 8.08 -9.57
N LEU A 9 -22.81 7.09 -10.37
CA LEU A 9 -22.10 6.69 -11.58
C LEU A 9 -23.03 6.93 -12.78
N ALA A 10 -22.62 7.80 -13.70
CA ALA A 10 -23.31 7.97 -14.98
C ALA A 10 -22.60 7.13 -16.05
N ILE A 11 -23.38 6.38 -16.82
CA ILE A 11 -22.92 5.49 -17.87
C ILE A 11 -23.41 5.95 -19.24
N ASP A 12 -22.66 5.63 -20.29
CA ASP A 12 -23.11 5.81 -21.68
C ASP A 12 -23.98 4.64 -22.17
N SER A 13 -24.40 4.67 -23.44
CA SER A 13 -25.21 3.62 -24.06
C SER A 13 -24.50 2.27 -24.21
N ARG A 14 -23.18 2.21 -23.99
CA ARG A 14 -22.38 0.98 -24.00
C ARG A 14 -22.21 0.40 -22.59
N GLY A 15 -22.76 1.07 -21.56
CA GLY A 15 -22.60 0.70 -20.16
C GLY A 15 -21.28 1.20 -19.54
N LEU A 16 -20.52 2.02 -20.25
CA LEU A 16 -19.21 2.49 -19.77
C LEU A 16 -19.38 3.71 -18.86
N PRO A 17 -18.67 3.76 -17.72
CA PRO A 17 -18.59 4.96 -16.88
C PRO A 17 -18.16 6.20 -17.68
N VAL A 18 -18.92 7.28 -17.62
CA VAL A 18 -18.54 8.57 -18.24
C VAL A 18 -18.44 9.69 -17.23
N ARG A 19 -19.13 9.56 -16.09
CA ARG A 19 -19.00 10.48 -14.96
C ARG A 19 -19.10 9.73 -13.63
N GLN A 20 -18.22 10.07 -12.70
CA GLN A 20 -18.41 9.79 -11.29
C GLN A 20 -18.79 11.12 -10.62
N VAL A 21 -19.92 11.15 -9.94
CA VAL A 21 -20.43 12.35 -9.27
C VAL A 21 -20.44 12.08 -7.77
N ALA A 22 -19.60 12.81 -7.06
CA ALA A 22 -19.69 12.94 -5.62
C ALA A 22 -20.34 14.29 -5.29
N TYR A 23 -20.83 14.44 -4.07
CA TYR A 23 -21.44 15.68 -3.62
C TYR A 23 -20.70 16.19 -2.39
N TRP A 24 -20.08 17.35 -2.51
CA TRP A 24 -19.32 18.02 -1.46
C TRP A 24 -20.20 18.98 -0.67
N ARG A 25 -19.96 19.05 0.64
CA ARG A 25 -20.61 19.95 1.59
C ARG A 25 -19.80 19.98 2.89
N GLU A 26 -19.52 21.18 3.38
CA GLU A 26 -18.84 21.38 4.67
C GLU A 26 -19.79 21.69 5.84
N ASP A 27 -21.02 22.12 5.57
CA ASP A 27 -21.99 22.52 6.60
C ASP A 27 -23.45 22.11 6.23
N ALA A 28 -24.46 22.87 6.67
CA ALA A 28 -25.87 22.61 6.34
C ALA A 28 -26.31 23.21 4.99
N SER A 29 -25.39 23.71 4.17
CA SER A 29 -25.65 24.26 2.83
C SER A 29 -26.12 23.21 1.82
N ALA A 30 -26.44 23.67 0.60
CA ALA A 30 -26.79 22.77 -0.49
C ALA A 30 -25.54 22.01 -0.95
N PRO A 31 -25.64 20.70 -1.26
CA PRO A 31 -24.51 19.93 -1.73
C PRO A 31 -24.06 20.40 -3.12
N GLU A 32 -22.76 20.54 -3.32
CA GLU A 32 -22.15 20.86 -4.62
C GLU A 32 -21.70 19.59 -5.34
N ALA A 33 -21.97 19.48 -6.64
CA ALA A 33 -21.55 18.31 -7.41
C ALA A 33 -20.07 18.39 -7.79
N CYS A 34 -19.29 17.39 -7.37
CA CYS A 34 -17.91 17.15 -7.79
C CYS A 34 -17.91 16.05 -8.86
N ILE A 35 -17.71 16.45 -10.12
CA ILE A 35 -17.86 15.56 -11.28
C ILE A 35 -16.48 15.19 -11.85
N THR A 36 -16.07 13.94 -11.66
CA THR A 36 -14.96 13.34 -12.40
C THR A 36 -15.49 12.88 -13.76
N ALA A 37 -14.87 13.32 -14.85
CA ALA A 37 -15.25 12.93 -16.21
C ALA A 37 -14.31 11.87 -16.78
N GLN A 38 -14.87 10.92 -17.52
CA GLN A 38 -14.16 9.81 -18.16
C GLN A 38 -14.53 9.75 -19.64
N GLN A 39 -13.53 9.56 -20.50
CA GLN A 39 -13.71 9.45 -21.93
C GLN A 39 -13.20 8.10 -22.41
N HIS A 40 -14.04 7.40 -23.17
CA HIS A 40 -13.73 6.11 -23.76
C HIS A 40 -13.63 6.21 -25.28
N ASP A 41 -12.69 5.48 -25.89
CA ASP A 41 -12.58 5.37 -27.34
C ASP A 41 -13.64 4.42 -27.93
N ALA A 42 -13.62 4.23 -29.26
CA ALA A 42 -14.57 3.35 -29.95
C ALA A 42 -14.44 1.87 -29.54
N ALA A 43 -13.27 1.45 -29.05
CA ALA A 43 -13.00 0.11 -28.56
C ALA A 43 -13.30 -0.04 -27.05
N ALA A 44 -14.03 0.91 -26.47
CA ALA A 44 -14.43 0.92 -25.06
C ALA A 44 -13.27 1.06 -24.05
N ARG A 45 -12.11 1.55 -24.47
CA ARG A 45 -10.94 1.76 -23.59
C ARG A 45 -10.95 3.17 -23.02
N LEU A 46 -10.58 3.31 -21.74
CA LEU A 46 -10.54 4.59 -21.04
C LEU A 46 -9.32 5.40 -21.50
N VAL A 47 -9.55 6.44 -22.31
CA VAL A 47 -8.48 7.22 -22.95
C VAL A 47 -8.21 8.56 -22.30
N ALA A 48 -9.15 9.13 -21.54
CA ALA A 48 -8.90 10.37 -20.80
C ALA A 48 -9.75 10.50 -19.54
N GLN A 49 -9.19 11.12 -18.50
CA GLN A 49 -9.84 11.35 -17.22
C GLN A 49 -9.61 12.78 -16.72
N ARG A 50 -10.65 13.42 -16.19
CA ARG A 50 -10.59 14.76 -15.61
C ARG A 50 -11.19 14.76 -14.21
N ASP A 51 -10.48 15.31 -13.25
CA ASP A 51 -10.98 15.58 -11.91
C ASP A 51 -12.01 16.72 -11.93
N PRO A 52 -12.77 16.91 -10.83
CA PRO A 52 -13.80 17.95 -10.77
C PRO A 52 -13.30 19.38 -10.93
N ARG A 53 -12.03 19.68 -10.66
CA ARG A 53 -11.44 21.00 -10.83
C ARG A 53 -11.12 21.25 -12.30
N LEU A 54 -10.35 20.36 -12.94
CA LEU A 54 -9.98 20.49 -14.36
C LEU A 54 -11.18 20.33 -15.30
N MET A 55 -12.23 19.61 -14.88
CA MET A 55 -13.48 19.49 -15.65
C MET A 55 -14.21 20.83 -15.82
N THR A 56 -14.02 21.79 -14.91
CA THR A 56 -14.66 23.11 -14.98
C THR A 56 -13.98 24.09 -15.95
N ASP A 57 -12.76 23.79 -16.38
CA ASP A 57 -12.00 24.62 -17.33
C ASP A 57 -11.94 23.92 -18.71
N PRO A 58 -12.63 24.45 -19.73
CA PRO A 58 -12.59 23.89 -21.08
C PRO A 58 -11.20 23.88 -21.73
N SER A 59 -10.28 24.71 -21.26
CA SER A 59 -8.91 24.80 -21.76
C SER A 59 -7.95 23.82 -21.07
N ALA A 60 -8.37 23.22 -19.94
CA ALA A 60 -7.53 22.30 -19.20
C ALA A 60 -7.36 20.94 -19.93
N PRO A 61 -6.12 20.40 -19.96
CA PRO A 61 -5.88 19.03 -20.38
C PRO A 61 -6.59 18.03 -19.44
N ALA A 62 -6.70 16.79 -19.88
CA ALA A 62 -7.11 15.71 -18.99
C ALA A 62 -6.01 15.44 -17.94
N ASN A 63 -6.38 15.11 -16.70
CA ASN A 63 -5.42 14.69 -15.67
C ASN A 63 -4.52 13.56 -16.16
N LEU A 64 -5.13 12.59 -16.84
CA LEU A 64 -4.47 11.45 -17.45
C LEU A 64 -5.08 11.19 -18.83
N THR A 65 -4.22 11.04 -19.83
CA THR A 65 -4.57 10.53 -21.16
C THR A 65 -3.79 9.26 -21.42
N THR A 66 -4.42 8.24 -21.99
CA THR A 66 -3.80 6.93 -22.26
C THR A 66 -3.97 6.55 -23.71
N ILE A 67 -2.88 6.08 -24.33
CA ILE A 67 -2.84 5.55 -25.68
C ILE A 67 -2.58 4.05 -25.60
N TYR A 68 -3.40 3.29 -26.31
CA TYR A 68 -3.35 1.83 -26.33
C TYR A 68 -2.92 1.28 -27.69
N SER A 69 -2.31 0.09 -27.69
CA SER A 69 -2.17 -0.76 -28.87
C SER A 69 -3.55 -1.26 -29.34
N LEU A 70 -3.64 -1.93 -30.49
CA LEU A 70 -4.91 -2.53 -30.93
C LEU A 70 -5.38 -3.66 -29.99
N THR A 71 -4.46 -4.33 -29.29
CA THR A 71 -4.76 -5.42 -28.34
C THR A 71 -5.14 -4.93 -26.94
N GLY A 72 -5.14 -3.61 -26.70
CA GLY A 72 -5.49 -3.03 -25.41
C GLY A 72 -4.32 -2.74 -24.48
N GLN A 73 -3.08 -3.01 -24.90
CA GLN A 73 -1.89 -2.71 -24.08
C GLN A 73 -1.61 -1.21 -24.04
N VAL A 74 -1.26 -0.68 -22.87
CA VAL A 74 -0.86 0.73 -22.73
C VAL A 74 0.51 0.96 -23.38
N LEU A 75 0.54 1.86 -24.36
CA LEU A 75 1.76 2.29 -25.05
C LEU A 75 2.30 3.61 -24.50
N SER A 76 1.39 4.52 -24.12
CA SER A 76 1.76 5.82 -23.59
C SER A 76 0.71 6.37 -22.63
N THR A 77 1.18 7.09 -21.62
CA THR A 77 0.36 7.89 -20.72
C THR A 77 0.86 9.32 -20.70
N VAL A 78 -0.04 10.30 -20.66
CA VAL A 78 0.29 11.71 -20.43
C VAL A 78 -0.46 12.15 -19.18
N SER A 79 0.29 12.40 -18.10
CA SER A 79 -0.23 12.90 -16.84
C SER A 79 0.15 14.36 -16.65
N VAL A 80 -0.80 15.18 -16.18
CA VAL A 80 -0.51 16.58 -15.79
C VAL A 80 0.34 16.64 -14.52
N ASP A 81 0.29 15.59 -13.71
CA ASP A 81 1.02 15.48 -12.45
C ASP A 81 2.39 14.87 -12.70
N ALA A 82 2.45 13.73 -13.39
CA ALA A 82 3.63 12.86 -13.52
C ALA A 82 4.35 12.92 -14.89
N GLY A 83 3.93 13.82 -15.79
CA GLY A 83 4.51 13.95 -17.13
C GLY A 83 4.05 12.86 -18.10
N TRP A 84 4.68 12.81 -19.26
CA TRP A 84 4.42 11.76 -20.25
C TRP A 84 5.34 10.56 -20.05
N ARG A 85 4.85 9.37 -20.39
CA ARG A 85 5.60 8.11 -20.40
C ARG A 85 5.25 7.33 -21.65
N VAL A 86 6.22 6.63 -22.21
CA VAL A 86 6.06 5.74 -23.37
C VAL A 86 6.79 4.44 -23.07
N SER A 87 6.20 3.30 -23.41
CA SER A 87 6.88 2.00 -23.34
C SER A 87 6.71 1.23 -24.64
N LEU A 88 7.82 0.65 -25.09
CA LEU A 88 7.84 -0.35 -26.14
C LEU A 88 7.89 -1.74 -25.48
N LYS A 89 6.92 -2.57 -25.80
CA LYS A 89 6.83 -3.96 -25.35
C LYS A 89 7.27 -4.91 -26.47
N GLY A 90 7.81 -6.07 -26.09
CA GLY A 90 8.12 -7.17 -26.99
C GLY A 90 6.90 -8.03 -27.30
N GLU A 91 7.11 -9.10 -28.07
CA GLU A 91 6.04 -10.00 -28.51
C GLU A 91 5.37 -10.76 -27.36
N ALA A 92 6.07 -10.95 -26.23
CA ALA A 92 5.54 -11.56 -25.01
C ALA A 92 5.13 -10.49 -23.98
N SER A 93 4.83 -9.27 -24.42
CA SER A 93 4.44 -8.14 -23.57
C SER A 93 5.53 -7.67 -22.59
N GLN A 94 6.75 -8.22 -22.68
CA GLN A 94 7.88 -7.85 -21.84
C GLN A 94 8.36 -6.43 -22.16
N PRO A 95 8.68 -5.58 -21.16
CA PRO A 95 9.19 -4.23 -21.42
C PRO A 95 10.55 -4.29 -22.11
N LEU A 96 10.71 -3.65 -23.26
CA LEU A 96 12.00 -3.57 -23.98
C LEU A 96 12.65 -2.20 -23.80
N ARG A 97 11.86 -1.14 -23.99
CA ARG A 97 12.31 0.25 -23.87
C ARG A 97 11.24 1.10 -23.18
N SER A 98 11.69 2.15 -22.51
CA SER A 98 10.83 3.16 -21.90
C SER A 98 11.41 4.56 -22.06
N TRP A 99 10.53 5.55 -22.12
CA TRP A 99 10.88 6.97 -22.17
C TRP A 99 9.96 7.78 -21.26
N ASP A 100 10.47 8.87 -20.70
CA ASP A 100 9.70 9.75 -19.81
C ASP A 100 9.84 11.24 -20.13
N GLY A 101 9.05 12.04 -19.41
CA GLY A 101 8.97 13.50 -19.55
C GLY A 101 10.29 14.24 -19.38
N ARG A 102 11.25 13.67 -18.67
CA ARG A 102 12.60 14.24 -18.48
C ARG A 102 13.54 13.91 -19.64
N GLY A 103 13.10 13.10 -20.60
CA GLY A 103 13.92 12.58 -21.68
C GLY A 103 14.76 11.37 -21.28
N SER A 104 14.48 10.80 -20.10
CA SER A 104 15.18 9.61 -19.62
C SER A 104 14.76 8.40 -20.44
N GLN A 105 15.69 7.46 -20.65
CA GLN A 105 15.46 6.22 -21.38
C GLN A 105 15.83 5.02 -20.52
N GLY A 106 15.01 3.97 -20.59
CA GLY A 106 15.27 2.67 -20.00
C GLY A 106 15.34 1.60 -21.09
N ALA A 107 16.19 0.60 -20.87
CA ALA A 107 16.29 -0.58 -21.70
C ALA A 107 16.39 -1.83 -20.84
N VAL A 108 15.69 -2.89 -21.23
CA VAL A 108 15.76 -4.19 -20.56
C VAL A 108 16.21 -5.23 -21.57
N GLU A 109 17.24 -5.96 -21.20
CA GLU A 109 17.78 -7.08 -21.96
C GLU A 109 17.32 -8.38 -21.32
N TYR A 110 17.02 -9.38 -22.17
CA TYR A 110 16.53 -10.68 -21.74
C TYR A 110 17.36 -11.81 -22.33
N ASP A 111 17.39 -12.95 -21.66
CA ASP A 111 17.88 -14.20 -22.24
C ASP A 111 16.81 -14.89 -23.12
N GLU A 112 17.15 -16.06 -23.69
CA GLU A 112 16.25 -16.84 -24.54
C GLU A 112 14.99 -17.36 -23.80
N GLN A 113 14.97 -17.31 -22.47
CA GLN A 113 13.83 -17.68 -21.63
C GLN A 113 13.01 -16.46 -21.17
N ILE A 114 13.31 -15.27 -21.71
CA ILE A 114 12.66 -14.00 -21.34
C ILE A 114 12.88 -13.67 -19.85
N ARG A 115 14.03 -14.08 -19.29
CA ARG A 115 14.47 -13.62 -17.97
C ARG A 115 15.36 -12.41 -18.16
N VAL A 116 15.20 -11.39 -17.30
CA VAL A 116 15.99 -10.16 -17.37
C VAL A 116 17.46 -10.47 -17.11
N VAL A 117 18.37 -9.99 -17.95
CA VAL A 117 19.83 -10.16 -17.76
C VAL A 117 20.56 -8.84 -17.49
N ALA A 118 20.02 -7.73 -18.00
CA ALA A 118 20.56 -6.40 -17.75
C ALA A 118 19.47 -5.32 -17.87
N ILE A 119 19.63 -4.25 -17.11
CA ILE A 119 18.85 -3.02 -17.23
C ILE A 119 19.82 -1.86 -17.43
N SER A 120 19.56 -1.06 -18.45
CA SER A 120 20.35 0.14 -18.75
C SER A 120 19.47 1.38 -18.68
N GLU A 121 20.02 2.45 -18.11
CA GLU A 121 19.35 3.73 -17.93
C GLU A 121 20.20 4.85 -18.52
N GLN A 122 19.53 5.81 -19.14
CA GLN A 122 20.16 6.94 -19.81
C GLN A 122 19.38 8.21 -19.47
N ALA A 123 20.04 9.18 -18.84
CA ALA A 123 19.47 10.52 -18.69
C ALA A 123 19.51 11.28 -20.03
N LEU A 124 18.77 12.38 -20.13
CA LEU A 124 18.81 13.23 -21.32
C LEU A 124 20.23 13.72 -21.60
N ASP A 125 20.73 13.48 -22.81
CA ASP A 125 22.07 13.85 -23.31
C ASP A 125 23.27 13.16 -22.63
N ASP A 126 23.04 12.19 -21.74
CA ASP A 126 24.08 11.37 -21.11
C ASP A 126 24.30 10.04 -21.87
N GLU A 127 25.40 9.34 -21.56
CA GLU A 127 25.63 7.98 -22.05
C GLU A 127 24.80 6.95 -21.26
N PRO A 128 24.32 5.87 -21.89
CA PRO A 128 23.59 4.82 -21.19
C PRO A 128 24.52 4.07 -20.23
N LEU A 129 24.06 3.89 -18.99
CA LEU A 129 24.76 3.11 -17.96
C LEU A 129 24.01 1.80 -17.71
N CYS A 130 24.71 0.68 -17.63
CA CYS A 130 24.13 -0.59 -17.20
C CYS A 130 23.97 -0.58 -15.68
N VAL A 131 22.80 -0.19 -15.19
CA VAL A 131 22.54 0.00 -13.75
C VAL A 131 22.16 -1.29 -13.02
N GLU A 132 21.74 -2.33 -13.75
CA GLU A 132 21.52 -3.65 -13.17
C GLU A 132 22.00 -4.80 -14.05
N ARG A 133 22.47 -5.88 -13.41
CA ARG A 133 22.76 -7.17 -14.04
C ARG A 133 22.29 -8.35 -13.19
N TYR A 134 21.86 -9.40 -13.87
CA TYR A 134 21.24 -10.57 -13.27
C TYR A 134 21.99 -11.84 -13.68
N GLU A 135 22.20 -12.76 -12.74
CA GLU A 135 22.70 -14.09 -13.02
C GLU A 135 21.82 -15.15 -12.37
N TYR A 136 21.48 -16.19 -13.14
CA TYR A 136 20.59 -17.25 -12.72
C TYR A 136 21.33 -18.58 -12.55
N GLY A 137 20.89 -19.39 -11.59
CA GLY A 137 21.45 -20.71 -11.37
C GLY A 137 21.17 -21.66 -12.53
N GLY A 138 22.19 -22.40 -12.93
CA GLY A 138 22.10 -23.45 -13.94
C GLY A 138 21.40 -24.71 -13.43
N ASN A 139 21.37 -25.76 -14.23
CA ASN A 139 20.70 -27.03 -13.91
C ASN A 139 21.68 -28.16 -13.51
N ASP A 140 22.95 -27.86 -13.28
CA ASP A 140 23.94 -28.86 -12.87
C ASP A 140 23.82 -29.22 -11.36
N PRO A 141 24.40 -30.36 -10.92
CA PRO A 141 24.29 -30.82 -9.54
C PRO A 141 24.73 -29.80 -8.47
N THR A 142 25.60 -28.84 -8.81
CA THR A 142 26.07 -27.80 -7.88
C THR A 142 24.93 -26.85 -7.50
N PHE A 143 24.18 -26.36 -8.48
CA PHE A 143 23.01 -25.51 -8.25
C PHE A 143 21.86 -26.31 -7.64
N ALA A 144 21.63 -27.54 -8.11
CA ALA A 144 20.57 -28.40 -7.59
C ALA A 144 20.77 -28.70 -6.08
N ALA A 145 22.01 -28.91 -5.63
CA ALA A 145 22.32 -29.15 -4.22
C ALA A 145 21.97 -27.97 -3.29
N ARG A 146 21.76 -26.77 -3.85
CA ARG A 146 21.42 -25.54 -3.12
C ARG A 146 20.02 -24.99 -3.47
N ASN A 147 19.23 -25.76 -4.21
CA ASN A 147 17.92 -25.36 -4.76
C ASN A 147 17.99 -24.08 -5.62
N GLN A 148 19.08 -23.89 -6.37
CA GLN A 148 19.33 -22.67 -7.17
C GLN A 148 18.92 -22.81 -8.65
N CYS A 149 18.48 -23.98 -9.11
CA CYS A 149 18.17 -24.17 -10.53
C CYS A 149 17.06 -23.21 -11.01
N GLY A 150 17.41 -22.35 -11.98
CA GLY A 150 16.51 -21.33 -12.50
C GLY A 150 16.32 -20.10 -11.60
N GLN A 151 16.81 -20.13 -10.36
CA GLN A 151 16.70 -19.04 -9.39
C GLN A 151 17.67 -17.91 -9.72
N LEU A 152 17.32 -16.67 -9.36
CA LEU A 152 18.26 -15.54 -9.35
C LEU A 152 19.31 -15.79 -8.24
N ILE A 153 20.59 -15.84 -8.60
CA ILE A 153 21.69 -16.13 -7.65
C ILE A 153 22.60 -14.93 -7.41
N ARG A 154 22.61 -13.96 -8.32
CA ARG A 154 23.31 -12.69 -8.19
C ARG A 154 22.50 -11.59 -8.86
N HIS A 155 22.36 -10.47 -8.16
CA HIS A 155 21.75 -9.25 -8.66
C HIS A 155 22.67 -8.08 -8.35
N ASP A 156 23.33 -7.58 -9.38
CA ASP A 156 24.06 -6.31 -9.33
C ASP A 156 23.02 -5.20 -9.54
N ASP A 157 22.79 -4.34 -8.54
CA ASP A 157 21.75 -3.31 -8.48
C ASP A 157 22.33 -1.90 -8.30
N PRO A 158 21.52 -0.82 -8.33
CA PRO A 158 22.06 0.55 -8.25
C PRO A 158 22.82 0.88 -6.95
N ALA A 159 22.74 0.04 -5.93
CA ALA A 159 23.40 0.25 -4.65
C ALA A 159 24.45 -0.82 -4.29
N GLY A 160 24.72 -1.78 -5.18
CA GLY A 160 25.77 -2.79 -5.02
C GLY A 160 25.35 -4.16 -5.54
N THR A 161 25.69 -5.23 -4.83
CA THR A 161 25.38 -6.60 -5.26
C THR A 161 24.65 -7.35 -4.16
N GLN A 162 23.60 -8.06 -4.53
CA GLN A 162 22.95 -9.09 -3.71
C GLN A 162 23.30 -10.48 -4.26
N LEU A 163 23.69 -11.39 -3.38
CA LEU A 163 23.92 -12.80 -3.69
C LEU A 163 22.88 -13.65 -2.96
N PHE A 164 22.33 -14.65 -3.65
CA PHE A 164 21.36 -15.61 -3.11
C PHE A 164 22.00 -16.99 -3.13
N GLU A 165 22.60 -17.38 -2.01
CA GLU A 165 23.55 -18.50 -2.00
C GLU A 165 22.89 -19.86 -1.83
N GLN A 166 21.70 -19.90 -1.24
CA GLN A 166 20.95 -21.13 -0.98
C GLN A 166 19.46 -20.85 -0.79
N PHE A 167 18.61 -21.76 -1.27
CA PHE A 167 17.16 -21.71 -1.11
C PHE A 167 16.64 -22.93 -0.33
N GLY A 168 15.55 -22.72 0.40
CA GLY A 168 14.81 -23.77 1.09
C GLY A 168 13.97 -24.59 0.12
N LEU A 169 13.39 -25.70 0.60
CA LEU A 169 12.50 -26.54 -0.22
C LEU A 169 11.21 -25.82 -0.65
N THR A 170 10.81 -24.79 0.09
CA THR A 170 9.67 -23.93 -0.22
C THR A 170 10.03 -22.72 -1.08
N GLY A 171 11.28 -22.63 -1.56
CA GLY A 171 11.75 -21.55 -2.43
C GLY A 171 12.25 -20.28 -1.71
N GLY A 172 12.11 -20.18 -0.38
CA GLY A 172 12.64 -19.03 0.37
C GLY A 172 14.18 -19.01 0.43
N ALA A 173 14.80 -17.84 0.29
CA ALA A 173 16.25 -17.68 0.40
C ALA A 173 16.74 -17.94 1.84
N LEU A 174 17.61 -18.94 2.02
CA LEU A 174 18.17 -19.30 3.33
C LEU A 174 19.36 -18.43 3.72
N GLN A 175 20.09 -17.91 2.73
CA GLN A 175 21.24 -17.04 2.93
C GLN A 175 21.33 -16.01 1.81
N GLN A 176 21.48 -14.75 2.20
CA GLN A 176 21.65 -13.62 1.30
C GLN A 176 22.84 -12.77 1.74
N THR A 177 23.63 -12.33 0.78
CA THR A 177 24.82 -11.49 1.03
C THR A 177 24.69 -10.17 0.27
N ARG A 178 24.80 -9.04 0.99
CA ARG A 178 24.78 -7.69 0.42
C ARG A 178 26.18 -7.08 0.43
N HIS A 179 26.68 -6.70 -0.74
CA HIS A 179 27.83 -5.81 -0.89
C HIS A 179 27.35 -4.44 -1.35
N PHE A 180 27.90 -3.37 -0.78
CA PHE A 180 27.58 -2.00 -1.20
C PHE A 180 28.61 -1.49 -2.20
N LEU A 181 28.20 -0.56 -3.08
CA LEU A 181 29.12 0.20 -3.92
C LEU A 181 30.07 1.07 -3.08
N ARG A 182 31.31 1.22 -3.58
CA ARG A 182 32.32 2.12 -2.98
C ARG A 182 31.95 3.60 -3.11
N THR A 183 31.20 3.97 -4.14
CA THR A 183 30.78 5.35 -4.43
C THR A 183 29.25 5.47 -4.34
N LEU A 184 28.74 6.70 -4.40
CA LEU A 184 27.31 7.01 -4.42
C LEU A 184 26.80 7.34 -5.84
N GLU A 185 27.65 7.10 -6.83
CA GLU A 185 27.30 7.28 -8.24
C GLU A 185 26.60 6.02 -8.74
N ALA A 186 25.71 6.19 -9.73
CA ALA A 186 25.07 5.06 -10.38
C ALA A 186 26.17 4.19 -11.03
N PRO A 187 26.12 2.86 -10.85
CA PRO A 187 27.10 1.98 -11.46
C PRO A 187 26.85 1.86 -12.97
N ASP A 188 27.93 1.61 -13.71
CA ASP A 188 27.88 1.01 -15.05
C ASP A 188 28.48 -0.38 -14.93
N TRP A 189 27.63 -1.39 -14.73
CA TRP A 189 28.07 -2.74 -14.43
C TRP A 189 28.74 -3.37 -15.67
N PRO A 190 30.04 -3.70 -15.59
CA PRO A 190 30.73 -4.39 -16.68
C PRO A 190 30.22 -5.83 -16.81
N GLU A 191 30.43 -6.46 -17.97
CA GLU A 191 30.04 -7.86 -18.17
C GLU A 191 30.86 -8.83 -17.28
N SER A 192 32.15 -8.52 -17.05
CA SER A 192 33.06 -9.37 -16.28
C SER A 192 32.78 -9.30 -14.78
N LEU A 193 32.53 -10.45 -14.15
CA LEU A 193 32.35 -10.58 -12.70
C LEU A 193 33.50 -9.94 -11.88
N ALA A 194 34.75 -10.14 -12.30
CA ALA A 194 35.90 -9.60 -11.60
C ALA A 194 35.94 -8.06 -11.62
N GLU A 195 35.44 -7.45 -12.71
CA GLU A 195 35.36 -5.99 -12.82
C GLU A 195 34.16 -5.45 -12.04
N ARG A 196 33.04 -6.19 -11.98
CA ARG A 196 31.89 -5.86 -11.11
C ARG A 196 32.32 -5.84 -9.64
N ASP A 197 33.00 -6.90 -9.20
CA ASP A 197 33.47 -7.01 -7.81
C ASP A 197 34.47 -5.92 -7.43
N ALA A 198 35.19 -5.34 -8.40
CA ALA A 198 36.10 -4.22 -8.17
C ALA A 198 35.37 -2.91 -7.78
N LEU A 199 34.08 -2.76 -8.14
CA LEU A 199 33.24 -1.62 -7.77
C LEU A 199 32.69 -1.70 -6.34
N LEU A 200 32.72 -2.89 -5.74
CA LEU A 200 32.13 -3.19 -4.43
C LEU A 200 33.10 -2.88 -3.28
N GLU A 201 32.56 -2.44 -2.15
CA GLU A 201 33.29 -2.35 -0.88
C GLU A 201 33.94 -3.72 -0.55
N PRO A 202 35.22 -3.75 -0.14
CA PRO A 202 35.92 -5.00 0.10
C PRO A 202 35.40 -5.72 1.36
N GLY A 203 35.53 -7.05 1.39
CA GLY A 203 35.14 -7.90 2.52
C GLY A 203 34.07 -8.92 2.13
N GLU A 204 33.57 -9.67 3.10
CA GLU A 204 32.59 -10.75 2.92
C GLU A 204 31.16 -10.26 2.66
N GLY A 205 30.91 -8.94 2.71
CA GLY A 205 29.57 -8.38 2.63
C GLY A 205 28.75 -8.56 3.92
N ALA A 206 27.50 -8.08 3.89
CA ALA A 206 26.55 -8.23 4.97
C ALA A 206 25.69 -9.49 4.73
N ILE A 207 25.94 -10.53 5.52
CA ILE A 207 25.31 -11.86 5.36
C ILE A 207 24.12 -11.99 6.28
N SER A 208 22.92 -12.20 5.73
CA SER A 208 21.72 -12.52 6.50
C SER A 208 21.26 -13.94 6.22
N GLN A 209 20.65 -14.58 7.21
CA GLN A 209 20.15 -15.95 7.09
C GLN A 209 18.72 -16.07 7.58
N THR A 210 17.93 -16.87 6.89
CA THR A 210 16.53 -17.15 7.26
C THR A 210 16.31 -18.65 7.34
N VAL A 211 15.57 -19.09 8.34
CA VAL A 211 15.13 -20.47 8.49
C VAL A 211 13.61 -20.50 8.46
N PHE A 212 13.09 -21.35 7.58
CA PHE A 212 11.67 -21.56 7.38
C PHE A 212 11.21 -22.89 7.99
N ASN A 213 9.95 -22.96 8.39
CA ASN A 213 9.28 -24.21 8.68
C ASN A 213 8.79 -24.89 7.38
N PRO A 214 8.20 -26.10 7.45
CA PRO A 214 7.70 -26.80 6.26
C PRO A 214 6.56 -26.09 5.51
N LEU A 215 5.89 -25.11 6.12
CA LEU A 215 4.86 -24.28 5.47
C LEU A 215 5.46 -23.04 4.79
N GLY A 216 6.78 -22.84 4.89
CA GLY A 216 7.46 -21.67 4.33
C GLY A 216 7.45 -20.45 5.26
N GLU A 217 6.97 -20.57 6.51
CA GLU A 217 6.94 -19.47 7.47
C GLU A 217 8.30 -19.32 8.15
N THR A 218 8.74 -18.08 8.34
CA THR A 218 9.98 -17.76 9.05
C THR A 218 9.89 -18.15 10.53
N ILE A 219 10.83 -18.97 10.99
CA ILE A 219 10.96 -19.36 12.41
C ILE A 219 12.23 -18.81 13.06
N ARG A 220 13.23 -18.45 12.25
CA ARG A 220 14.46 -17.80 12.73
C ARG A 220 15.07 -16.91 11.65
N GLN A 221 15.56 -15.75 12.05
CA GLN A 221 16.38 -14.87 11.21
C GLN A 221 17.68 -14.52 11.94
N THR A 222 18.78 -14.51 11.21
CA THR A 222 20.08 -14.01 11.68
C THR A 222 20.46 -12.80 10.86
N ASP A 223 20.71 -11.66 11.51
CA ASP A 223 21.14 -10.44 10.82
C ASP A 223 22.63 -10.48 10.46
N ALA A 224 23.10 -9.45 9.74
CA ALA A 224 24.49 -9.32 9.29
C ALA A 224 25.54 -9.17 10.40
N LYS A 225 25.11 -9.05 11.65
CA LYS A 225 25.98 -8.97 12.84
C LYS A 225 25.81 -10.17 13.77
N GLY A 226 25.09 -11.20 13.31
CA GLY A 226 24.92 -12.47 14.00
C GLY A 226 23.85 -12.44 15.10
N ASN A 227 23.05 -11.39 15.21
CA ASN A 227 21.92 -11.36 16.15
C ASN A 227 20.78 -12.21 15.60
N GLN A 228 20.15 -13.01 16.44
CA GLN A 228 19.15 -13.99 16.04
C GLN A 228 17.77 -13.66 16.61
N GLN A 229 16.78 -13.61 15.73
CA GLN A 229 15.37 -13.50 16.07
C GLN A 229 14.71 -14.86 15.94
N PHE A 230 13.85 -15.22 16.89
CA PHE A 230 13.12 -16.48 16.91
C PHE A 230 11.62 -16.21 17.01
N PHE A 231 10.84 -16.90 16.19
CA PHE A 231 9.40 -16.75 16.11
C PHE A 231 8.73 -18.06 16.51
N GLY A 232 7.88 -18.00 17.54
CA GLY A 232 7.07 -19.13 17.98
C GLY A 232 5.61 -18.91 17.60
N GLN A 233 4.98 -19.91 16.98
CA GLN A 233 3.58 -19.86 16.59
C GLN A 233 2.65 -20.53 17.61
N THR A 234 1.36 -20.19 17.53
CA THR A 234 0.25 -20.95 18.11
C THR A 234 -0.01 -22.24 17.31
N ARG A 235 -0.95 -23.07 17.77
CA ARG A 235 -1.29 -24.34 17.08
C ARG A 235 -1.94 -24.12 15.71
N ASP A 236 -2.56 -22.97 15.54
CA ASP A 236 -3.25 -22.46 14.35
C ASP A 236 -2.37 -21.54 13.49
N GLY A 237 -1.06 -21.42 13.79
CA GLY A 237 -0.08 -20.75 12.92
C GLY A 237 0.11 -19.24 13.19
N GLN A 238 -0.64 -18.64 14.11
CA GLN A 238 -0.49 -17.23 14.45
C GLN A 238 0.75 -16.99 15.32
N LEU A 239 1.32 -15.78 15.29
CA LEU A 239 2.46 -15.43 16.11
C LEU A 239 2.10 -15.49 17.61
N ARG A 240 2.94 -16.11 18.43
CA ARG A 240 2.73 -16.23 19.88
C ARG A 240 3.84 -15.62 20.70
N GLU A 241 5.08 -15.84 20.27
CA GLU A 241 6.28 -15.46 21.01
C GLU A 241 7.35 -14.96 20.04
N VAL A 242 8.05 -13.89 20.42
CA VAL A 242 9.27 -13.44 19.74
C VAL A 242 10.39 -13.34 20.76
N ARG A 243 11.55 -13.89 20.41
CA ARG A 243 12.77 -13.84 21.22
C ARG A 243 13.94 -13.29 20.41
N LEU A 244 14.83 -12.56 21.05
CA LEU A 244 16.04 -12.01 20.46
C LEU A 244 17.28 -12.50 21.23
N GLN A 245 18.25 -13.04 20.50
CA GLN A 245 19.58 -13.36 21.00
C GLN A 245 20.60 -12.45 20.33
N LEU A 246 21.21 -11.56 21.10
CA LEU A 246 22.34 -10.78 20.59
C LEU A 246 23.55 -11.68 20.37
N SER A 247 24.39 -11.37 19.38
CA SER A 247 25.51 -12.24 18.97
C SER A 247 26.52 -12.56 20.08
N HIS A 248 26.66 -11.68 21.07
CA HIS A 248 27.52 -11.86 22.23
C HIS A 248 26.83 -12.56 23.42
N GLN A 249 25.53 -12.87 23.33
CA GLN A 249 24.74 -13.48 24.40
C GLN A 249 24.55 -14.98 24.18
N ALA A 250 24.62 -15.76 25.26
CA ALA A 250 24.41 -17.21 25.21
C ALA A 250 22.93 -17.63 25.20
N GLN A 251 22.03 -16.74 25.60
CA GLN A 251 20.60 -17.03 25.75
C GLN A 251 19.76 -15.94 25.06
N ALA A 252 18.67 -16.37 24.43
CA ALA A 252 17.68 -15.48 23.86
C ALA A 252 16.82 -14.85 24.97
N LYS A 253 16.52 -13.55 24.84
CA LYS A 253 15.58 -12.80 25.69
C LYS A 253 14.22 -12.75 25.01
N THR A 254 13.14 -12.95 25.77
CA THR A 254 11.76 -12.79 25.25
C THR A 254 11.42 -11.32 25.09
N LEU A 255 10.91 -10.97 23.90
CA LEU A 255 10.44 -9.62 23.55
C LEU A 255 8.90 -9.53 23.54
N VAL A 256 8.22 -10.62 23.18
CA VAL A 256 6.79 -10.81 23.43
C VAL A 256 6.59 -12.25 23.88
N SER A 257 5.85 -12.43 24.98
CA SER A 257 5.71 -13.72 25.65
C SER A 257 4.38 -14.43 25.35
N ALA A 258 3.36 -13.66 24.99
CA ALA A 258 2.05 -14.16 24.62
C ALA A 258 1.30 -13.12 23.78
N ILE A 259 0.60 -13.62 22.77
CA ILE A 259 -0.42 -12.88 22.02
C ILE A 259 -1.69 -13.73 22.07
N GLN A 260 -2.82 -13.10 22.38
CA GLN A 260 -4.14 -13.70 22.40
C GLN A 260 -4.98 -13.05 21.31
N TYR A 261 -5.60 -13.89 20.49
CA TYR A 261 -6.43 -13.47 19.38
C TYR A 261 -7.92 -13.67 19.69
N ASN A 262 -8.77 -12.80 19.14
CA ASN A 262 -10.20 -13.01 19.14
C ASN A 262 -10.62 -14.00 18.04
N ALA A 263 -11.92 -14.30 17.93
CA ALA A 263 -12.45 -15.25 16.94
C ALA A 263 -12.24 -14.80 15.47
N ASP A 264 -12.01 -13.51 15.23
CA ASP A 264 -11.72 -12.95 13.90
C ASP A 264 -10.20 -12.96 13.60
N GLY A 265 -9.39 -13.58 14.46
CA GLY A 265 -7.93 -13.63 14.30
C GLY A 265 -7.21 -12.33 14.66
N ARG A 266 -7.88 -11.34 15.26
CA ARG A 266 -7.27 -10.05 15.66
C ARG A 266 -6.70 -10.11 17.07
N THR A 267 -5.59 -9.43 17.31
CA THR A 267 -4.98 -9.34 18.65
C THR A 267 -5.95 -8.70 19.64
N ALA A 268 -6.39 -9.47 20.63
CA ALA A 268 -7.18 -9.00 21.76
C ALA A 268 -6.29 -8.57 22.94
N GLN A 269 -5.16 -9.27 23.14
CA GLN A 269 -4.21 -8.96 24.19
C GLN A 269 -2.79 -9.40 23.82
N GLU A 270 -1.79 -8.59 24.18
CA GLU A 270 -0.37 -8.86 24.02
C GLU A 270 0.36 -8.64 25.36
N THR A 271 1.35 -9.48 25.68
CA THR A 271 2.24 -9.30 26.83
C THR A 271 3.69 -9.20 26.37
N ALA A 272 4.22 -7.96 26.39
CA ALA A 272 5.60 -7.66 26.02
C ALA A 272 6.61 -8.22 27.04
N GLY A 273 7.86 -8.36 26.59
CA GLY A 273 8.98 -8.90 27.37
C GLY A 273 9.35 -8.07 28.59
N ASN A 274 9.06 -6.76 28.55
CA ASN A 274 9.20 -5.85 29.69
C ASN A 274 7.99 -5.90 30.66
N GLY A 275 7.05 -6.81 30.47
CA GLY A 275 5.88 -7.02 31.34
C GLY A 275 4.70 -6.09 31.07
N VAL A 276 4.78 -5.20 30.08
CA VAL A 276 3.65 -4.35 29.66
C VAL A 276 2.60 -5.19 28.96
N ILE A 277 1.35 -5.00 29.35
CA ILE A 277 0.19 -5.69 28.76
C ILE A 277 -0.60 -4.68 27.94
N THR A 278 -0.76 -4.99 26.65
CA THR A 278 -1.59 -4.22 25.72
C THR A 278 -2.89 -4.98 25.47
N THR A 279 -4.04 -4.33 25.58
CA THR A 279 -5.37 -4.90 25.35
C THR A 279 -6.14 -4.07 24.34
N LEU A 280 -6.80 -4.75 23.40
CA LEU A 280 -7.60 -4.15 22.34
C LEU A 280 -9.05 -4.57 22.47
N GLN A 281 -9.94 -3.60 22.33
CA GLN A 281 -11.38 -3.83 22.37
C GLN A 281 -11.98 -3.40 21.04
N TYR A 282 -12.80 -4.27 20.48
CA TYR A 282 -13.47 -4.06 19.21
C TYR A 282 -14.97 -3.98 19.42
N ALA A 283 -15.64 -3.14 18.63
CA ALA A 283 -17.09 -3.11 18.59
C ALA A 283 -17.62 -4.44 18.02
N PRO A 284 -18.62 -5.07 18.66
CA PRO A 284 -19.14 -6.37 18.23
C PRO A 284 -19.91 -6.29 16.90
N ASP A 285 -20.44 -5.13 16.55
CA ASP A 285 -21.34 -4.96 15.40
C ASP A 285 -20.59 -4.75 14.08
N ASP A 286 -19.45 -4.05 14.11
CA ASP A 286 -18.67 -3.70 12.91
C ASP A 286 -17.18 -4.11 12.99
N GLY A 287 -16.70 -4.57 14.16
CA GLY A 287 -15.33 -4.99 14.36
C GLY A 287 -14.31 -3.87 14.51
N ARG A 288 -14.73 -2.60 14.57
CA ARG A 288 -13.81 -1.45 14.67
C ARG A 288 -13.15 -1.39 16.05
N LEU A 289 -11.90 -0.91 16.09
CA LEU A 289 -11.19 -0.67 17.33
C LEU A 289 -11.87 0.46 18.12
N THR A 290 -12.35 0.17 19.32
CA THR A 290 -12.99 1.16 20.21
C THR A 290 -12.07 1.58 21.34
N ARG A 291 -11.10 0.73 21.72
CA ARG A 291 -10.14 1.04 22.77
C ARG A 291 -8.82 0.30 22.59
N LEU A 292 -7.72 1.01 22.76
CA LEU A 292 -6.36 0.47 22.85
C LEU A 292 -5.73 0.89 24.18
N GLN A 293 -5.40 -0.06 25.04
CA GLN A 293 -4.89 0.23 26.37
C GLN A 293 -3.58 -0.53 26.64
N ALA A 294 -2.56 0.16 27.13
CA ALA A 294 -1.30 -0.43 27.59
C ALA A 294 -1.06 -0.15 29.08
N ARG A 295 -0.71 -1.18 29.85
CA ARG A 295 -0.50 -1.10 31.30
C ARG A 295 0.83 -1.71 31.72
N GLY A 296 1.57 -1.00 32.57
CA GLY A 296 2.77 -1.49 33.26
C GLY A 296 2.45 -1.72 34.73
N GLY A 297 2.28 -2.98 35.14
CA GLY A 297 1.78 -3.27 36.49
C GLY A 297 0.37 -2.68 36.72
N ASN A 298 0.25 -1.76 37.68
CA ASN A 298 -1.02 -1.06 37.94
C ASN A 298 -1.17 0.24 37.15
N ASP A 299 -0.09 0.76 36.57
CA ASP A 299 -0.04 2.07 35.93
C ASP A 299 -0.60 1.99 34.50
N HIS A 300 -1.42 2.97 34.13
CA HIS A 300 -1.89 3.16 32.76
C HIS A 300 -0.84 3.96 32.00
N LEU A 301 -0.18 3.34 31.03
CA LEU A 301 0.82 3.99 30.19
C LEU A 301 0.17 4.70 29.00
N GLN A 302 -0.88 4.06 28.44
CA GLN A 302 -1.68 4.58 27.34
C GLN A 302 -3.10 4.02 27.44
N ASP A 303 -4.10 4.83 27.12
CA ASP A 303 -5.51 4.39 27.08
C ASP A 303 -6.30 5.17 26.04
N LEU A 304 -6.16 4.79 24.76
CA LEU A 304 -6.80 5.44 23.63
C LEU A 304 -8.24 4.93 23.46
N LEU A 305 -9.23 5.82 23.61
CA LEU A 305 -10.64 5.57 23.30
C LEU A 305 -11.02 6.24 21.99
N TYR A 306 -11.68 5.48 21.12
CA TYR A 306 -12.08 5.90 19.78
C TYR A 306 -13.59 6.05 19.70
N ALA A 307 -14.05 7.17 19.14
CA ALA A 307 -15.42 7.32 18.68
C ALA A 307 -15.40 7.50 17.16
N ASN A 308 -16.26 6.77 16.46
CA ASN A 308 -16.37 6.83 15.02
C ASN A 308 -17.77 7.27 14.60
N ASP A 309 -17.87 7.85 13.41
CA ASP A 309 -19.16 8.02 12.74
C ASP A 309 -19.64 6.67 12.12
N PRO A 310 -20.85 6.61 11.55
CA PRO A 310 -21.35 5.38 10.95
C PRO A 310 -20.48 4.84 9.79
N VAL A 311 -19.86 5.71 8.98
CA VAL A 311 -19.03 5.28 7.85
C VAL A 311 -17.61 4.86 8.28
N GLY A 312 -17.20 5.24 9.48
CA GLY A 312 -15.98 4.79 10.15
C GLY A 312 -14.93 5.87 10.32
N ASN A 313 -15.25 7.14 10.06
CA ASN A 313 -14.32 8.23 10.31
C ASN A 313 -14.16 8.42 11.82
N VAL A 314 -12.91 8.61 12.27
CA VAL A 314 -12.60 8.83 13.69
C VAL A 314 -13.03 10.23 14.11
N LEU A 315 -14.07 10.35 14.92
CA LEU A 315 -14.61 11.62 15.44
C LEU A 315 -13.85 12.13 16.67
N SER A 316 -13.32 11.22 17.49
CA SER A 316 -12.51 11.61 18.64
C SER A 316 -11.53 10.52 19.07
N ILE A 317 -10.40 10.96 19.61
CA ILE A 317 -9.42 10.11 20.30
C ILE A 317 -9.13 10.73 21.67
N GLU A 318 -9.48 10.01 22.74
CA GLU A 318 -9.14 10.36 24.12
C GLU A 318 -8.02 9.46 24.62
N ASP A 319 -6.96 10.03 25.18
CA ASP A 319 -5.97 9.26 25.96
C ASP A 319 -6.28 9.38 27.46
N ALA A 320 -7.08 8.44 27.97
CA ALA A 320 -7.54 8.44 29.36
C ALA A 320 -6.43 8.13 30.38
N ALA A 321 -5.22 7.76 29.92
CA ALA A 321 -4.06 7.62 30.81
C ALA A 321 -3.48 8.98 31.23
N LEU A 322 -3.76 10.05 30.47
CA LEU A 322 -3.22 11.38 30.75
C LEU A 322 -4.16 12.21 31.64
N PRO A 323 -3.62 12.94 32.64
CA PRO A 323 -4.42 13.78 33.50
C PRO A 323 -4.85 15.07 32.79
N ILE A 324 -5.96 15.65 33.24
CA ILE A 324 -6.36 17.01 32.86
C ILE A 324 -5.30 17.99 33.37
N ARG A 325 -4.87 18.91 32.49
CA ARG A 325 -3.90 19.95 32.80
C ARG A 325 -4.57 21.33 32.81
N TYR A 326 -3.97 22.27 33.53
CA TYR A 326 -4.39 23.67 33.55
C TYR A 326 -3.20 24.56 33.25
N PHE A 327 -3.30 25.36 32.21
CA PHE A 327 -2.26 26.33 31.84
C PHE A 327 -2.90 27.53 31.14
N ALA A 328 -2.38 28.74 31.39
CA ALA A 328 -2.87 29.98 30.79
C ALA A 328 -4.41 30.16 30.85
N ASN A 329 -5.03 29.82 31.99
CA ASN A 329 -6.49 29.82 32.21
C ASN A 329 -7.30 28.91 31.26
N GLN A 330 -6.66 27.92 30.64
CA GLN A 330 -7.32 26.88 29.84
C GLN A 330 -7.36 25.57 30.62
N ARG A 331 -8.46 24.82 30.46
CA ARG A 331 -8.56 23.41 30.84
C ARG A 331 -8.18 22.58 29.62
N ILE A 332 -7.15 21.76 29.78
CA ILE A 332 -6.56 20.94 28.71
C ILE A 332 -6.89 19.49 29.02
N GLU A 333 -7.82 18.94 28.26
CA GLU A 333 -8.19 17.53 28.30
C GLU A 333 -7.33 16.74 27.32
N SER A 334 -7.18 15.44 27.55
CA SER A 334 -6.41 14.53 26.70
C SER A 334 -7.21 14.00 25.50
N VAL A 335 -8.24 14.73 25.08
CA VAL A 335 -9.11 14.39 23.95
C VAL A 335 -8.84 15.30 22.75
N SER A 336 -8.86 14.68 21.57
CA SER A 336 -8.90 15.36 20.29
C SER A 336 -10.22 15.07 19.59
N TYR A 337 -10.79 16.10 18.95
CA TYR A 337 -12.02 15.99 18.14
C TYR A 337 -11.76 16.34 16.69
N PHE A 338 -12.48 15.66 15.80
CA PHE A 338 -12.29 15.74 14.36
C PHE A 338 -13.64 15.89 13.65
N ASP A 339 -13.70 16.85 12.73
CA ASP A 339 -14.86 17.05 11.85
C ASP A 339 -14.44 16.78 10.39
N TYR A 340 -15.38 16.25 9.62
CA TYR A 340 -15.18 15.87 8.22
C TYR A 340 -16.21 16.56 7.32
N ASP A 341 -15.85 16.78 6.06
CA ASP A 341 -16.81 17.15 5.03
C ASP A 341 -17.52 15.92 4.42
N SER A 342 -18.47 16.13 3.50
CA SER A 342 -19.25 15.03 2.91
C SER A 342 -18.49 14.10 1.98
N LEU A 343 -17.23 14.40 1.69
CA LEU A 343 -16.31 13.53 0.97
C LEU A 343 -15.35 12.79 1.92
N ASP A 344 -15.65 12.83 3.22
CA ASP A 344 -14.86 12.25 4.31
C ASP A 344 -13.45 12.84 4.42
N GLN A 345 -13.24 14.09 3.96
CA GLN A 345 -11.98 14.81 4.13
C GLN A 345 -11.97 15.53 5.47
N LEU A 346 -10.87 15.42 6.22
CA LEU A 346 -10.71 16.06 7.53
C LEU A 346 -10.71 17.58 7.34
N ASN A 347 -11.75 18.28 7.79
CA ASN A 347 -11.86 19.74 7.62
C ASN A 347 -11.51 20.50 8.91
N LYS A 348 -11.55 19.85 10.07
CA LYS A 348 -11.19 20.47 11.35
C LYS A 348 -10.69 19.45 12.36
N ALA A 349 -9.69 19.85 13.13
CA ALA A 349 -9.17 19.09 14.25
C ALA A 349 -8.93 19.97 15.46
N THR A 350 -9.15 19.42 16.65
CA THR A 350 -8.82 20.07 17.93
C THR A 350 -7.98 19.15 18.79
N GLY A 351 -7.20 19.73 19.69
CA GLY A 351 -6.38 18.97 20.63
C GLY A 351 -5.54 19.90 21.48
N TRP A 352 -4.40 19.41 21.92
CA TRP A 352 -3.44 20.18 22.70
C TRP A 352 -2.02 19.96 22.18
N GLU A 353 -1.18 20.96 22.38
CA GLU A 353 0.19 21.00 21.89
C GLU A 353 1.11 21.78 22.84
N ALA A 354 2.42 21.68 22.61
CA ALA A 354 3.44 22.41 23.37
C ALA A 354 3.43 23.92 23.06
N GLY A 355 3.71 24.74 24.07
CA GLY A 355 3.71 26.20 24.02
C GLY A 355 4.88 26.83 23.26
N GLN A 356 5.98 26.09 23.10
CA GLN A 356 7.13 26.47 22.28
C GLN A 356 7.25 25.47 21.14
N THR A 357 7.74 25.92 19.99
CA THR A 357 8.11 25.05 18.85
C THR A 357 9.30 24.12 19.15
N SER A 358 9.82 24.10 20.38
CA SER A 358 10.98 23.29 20.76
C SER A 358 10.72 21.80 20.57
N THR A 359 11.66 21.17 19.87
CA THR A 359 11.63 19.79 19.38
C THR A 359 11.59 18.73 20.48
N PHE A 360 11.79 19.05 21.76
CA PHE A 360 11.78 18.08 22.87
C PHE A 360 11.63 18.79 24.24
N SER A 361 11.07 18.13 25.25
CA SER A 361 11.03 18.62 26.63
C SER A 361 11.30 17.52 27.67
N PRO A 362 12.19 17.72 28.65
CA PRO A 362 12.41 16.73 29.70
C PRO A 362 11.16 16.51 30.57
N PHE A 363 10.88 15.28 31.01
CA PHE A 363 9.77 15.02 31.94
C PHE A 363 9.91 15.78 33.27
N ALA A 364 11.14 16.02 33.72
CA ALA A 364 11.43 16.82 34.91
C ALA A 364 11.10 18.32 34.75
N ALA A 365 11.00 18.80 33.51
CA ALA A 365 10.70 20.19 33.16
C ALA A 365 9.67 20.20 32.02
N PRO A 366 8.40 19.81 32.30
CA PRO A 366 7.41 19.62 31.27
C PRO A 366 7.09 20.94 30.56
N ALA A 367 6.94 20.88 29.24
CA ALA A 367 6.50 22.02 28.45
C ALA A 367 5.13 22.53 28.92
N ALA A 368 4.99 23.86 28.95
CA ALA A 368 3.67 24.48 28.94
C ALA A 368 2.88 23.96 27.74
N CYS A 369 1.62 23.57 27.94
CA CYS A 369 0.75 23.10 26.86
C CYS A 369 -0.47 24.01 26.76
N ALA A 370 -1.09 24.10 25.59
CA ALA A 370 -2.37 24.77 25.40
C ALA A 370 -3.19 24.06 24.32
N ASN A 371 -4.49 24.37 24.25
CA ASN A 371 -5.36 23.80 23.24
C ASN A 371 -5.08 24.44 21.87
N TYR A 372 -5.28 23.67 20.80
CA TYR A 372 -5.22 24.14 19.42
C TYR A 372 -6.51 23.84 18.65
N ILE A 373 -6.72 24.59 17.57
CA ILE A 373 -7.70 24.31 16.51
C ILE A 373 -6.99 24.39 15.16
N GLN A 374 -7.09 23.33 14.37
CA GLN A 374 -6.66 23.29 12.97
C GLN A 374 -7.90 23.24 12.06
N THR A 375 -7.90 24.03 10.99
CA THR A 375 -8.93 24.01 9.96
C THR A 375 -8.25 23.82 8.60
N TYR A 376 -8.73 22.85 7.84
CA TYR A 376 -8.17 22.40 6.57
C TYR A 376 -9.14 22.77 5.44
N ARG A 377 -8.62 23.30 4.33
CA ARG A 377 -9.43 23.61 3.16
C ARG A 377 -8.86 22.99 1.90
N TYR A 378 -9.74 22.33 1.18
CA TYR A 378 -9.44 21.62 -0.04
C TYR A 378 -10.00 22.35 -1.25
N ASP A 379 -9.37 22.19 -2.40
CA ASP A 379 -10.02 22.48 -3.68
C ASP A 379 -10.86 21.29 -4.18
N ARG A 380 -11.54 21.47 -5.32
CA ARG A 380 -12.35 20.42 -5.96
C ARG A 380 -11.54 19.25 -6.54
N GLY A 381 -10.22 19.39 -6.65
CA GLY A 381 -9.30 18.33 -7.06
C GLY A 381 -8.74 17.53 -5.87
N GLY A 382 -9.17 17.85 -4.64
CA GLY A 382 -8.69 17.20 -3.41
C GLY A 382 -7.31 17.70 -2.96
N ASN A 383 -6.82 18.83 -3.47
CA ASN A 383 -5.59 19.46 -2.97
C ASN A 383 -5.90 20.14 -1.63
N LEU A 384 -5.20 19.77 -0.56
CA LEU A 384 -5.21 20.54 0.68
C LEU A 384 -4.41 21.82 0.48
N LEU A 385 -5.08 22.96 0.44
CA LEU A 385 -4.49 24.26 0.07
C LEU A 385 -4.28 25.19 1.26
N GLU A 386 -5.06 25.09 2.32
CA GLU A 386 -4.93 25.98 3.47
C GLU A 386 -5.03 25.21 4.76
N LEU A 387 -4.04 25.41 5.64
CA LEU A 387 -4.09 25.06 7.05
C LEU A 387 -4.16 26.36 7.84
N THR A 388 -5.27 26.61 8.51
CA THR A 388 -5.35 27.64 9.56
C THR A 388 -5.09 26.98 10.90
N HIS A 389 -4.09 27.47 11.64
CA HIS A 389 -3.74 26.98 12.97
C HIS A 389 -3.99 28.07 14.03
N GLN A 390 -4.80 27.75 15.03
CA GLN A 390 -5.04 28.60 16.20
C GLN A 390 -4.58 27.86 17.44
N GLY A 391 -3.40 28.20 17.96
CA GLY A 391 -2.75 27.53 19.06
C GLY A 391 -1.46 28.28 19.44
N PRO A 392 -0.70 27.79 20.42
CA PRO A 392 0.60 28.38 20.74
C PRO A 392 1.68 28.15 19.66
N GLN A 393 1.56 27.14 18.79
CA GLN A 393 2.45 26.93 17.66
C GLN A 393 1.92 27.62 16.39
N ASN A 394 2.78 27.75 15.37
CA ASN A 394 2.41 28.38 14.10
C ASN A 394 2.73 27.46 12.92
N HIS A 395 1.79 26.57 12.60
CA HIS A 395 1.86 25.64 11.47
C HIS A 395 1.01 26.10 10.28
N GLY A 396 0.36 27.25 10.41
CA GLY A 396 -0.54 27.75 9.39
C GLY A 396 0.21 28.08 8.10
N HIS A 397 -0.36 27.67 6.97
CA HIS A 397 0.20 27.97 5.66
C HIS A 397 -0.88 27.92 4.58
N ARG A 398 -0.53 28.47 3.43
CA ARG A 398 -1.35 28.45 2.22
C ARG A 398 -0.50 27.99 1.05
N LEU A 399 -1.00 27.01 0.32
CA LEU A 399 -0.47 26.52 -0.94
C LEU A 399 -1.38 26.98 -2.09
N ILE A 400 -0.80 27.11 -3.27
CA ILE A 400 -1.52 27.34 -4.52
C ILE A 400 -1.30 26.11 -5.39
N ALA A 401 -2.36 25.57 -5.99
CA ALA A 401 -2.26 24.55 -7.02
C ALA A 401 -1.96 25.18 -8.38
N ALA A 402 -1.14 24.51 -9.19
CA ALA A 402 -0.94 24.89 -10.58
C ALA A 402 -2.28 24.86 -11.33
N ALA A 403 -2.43 25.76 -12.31
CA ALA A 403 -3.68 25.92 -13.04
C ALA A 403 -4.21 24.59 -13.61
N HIS A 404 -3.32 23.76 -14.17
CA HIS A 404 -3.68 22.55 -14.90
C HIS A 404 -3.13 21.24 -14.30
N SER A 405 -2.62 21.25 -13.06
CA SER A 405 -2.15 20.03 -12.37
C SER A 405 -2.32 20.13 -10.86
N ASN A 406 -2.10 19.06 -10.13
CA ASN A 406 -2.18 18.98 -8.66
C ASN A 406 -0.82 19.27 -7.98
N ARG A 407 0.14 19.80 -8.74
CA ARG A 407 1.38 20.36 -8.18
C ARG A 407 1.04 21.61 -7.38
N CYS A 408 1.53 21.70 -6.15
CA CYS A 408 1.28 22.86 -5.27
C CYS A 408 2.58 23.44 -4.74
N LEU A 409 2.63 24.77 -4.64
CA LEU A 409 3.73 25.53 -4.05
C LEU A 409 3.19 26.49 -2.98
N PRO A 410 3.98 26.79 -1.93
CA PRO A 410 3.54 27.66 -0.85
C PRO A 410 3.52 29.12 -1.28
N VAL A 411 2.60 29.88 -0.70
CA VAL A 411 2.62 31.35 -0.72
C VAL A 411 3.77 31.81 0.17
N ARG A 412 4.69 32.61 -0.38
CA ARG A 412 5.89 33.09 0.32
C ARG A 412 5.85 34.61 0.40
N ASP A 413 6.03 35.15 1.60
CA ASP A 413 6.04 36.61 1.86
C ASP A 413 4.82 37.34 1.28
N GLY A 414 3.66 36.68 1.27
CA GLY A 414 2.41 37.19 0.70
C GLY A 414 2.27 37.10 -0.81
N ALA A 415 3.30 36.63 -1.54
CA ALA A 415 3.26 36.41 -2.98
C ALA A 415 2.80 34.99 -3.31
N GLU A 416 1.81 34.89 -4.20
CA GLU A 416 1.35 33.61 -4.76
C GLU A 416 2.29 33.17 -5.90
N PRO A 417 2.66 31.88 -5.98
CA PRO A 417 3.51 31.37 -7.04
C PRO A 417 2.83 31.50 -8.41
N GLY A 418 3.56 32.01 -9.40
CA GLY A 418 3.15 32.06 -10.80
C GLY A 418 3.58 30.82 -11.59
N GLU A 419 3.26 30.79 -12.89
CA GLU A 419 3.64 29.67 -13.78
C GLU A 419 5.15 29.41 -13.83
N GLU A 420 5.96 30.47 -13.75
CA GLU A 420 7.42 30.38 -13.70
C GLU A 420 7.90 29.65 -12.44
N ASP A 421 7.27 29.91 -11.30
CA ASP A 421 7.61 29.23 -10.04
C ASP A 421 7.29 27.74 -10.12
N PHE A 422 6.16 27.35 -10.74
CA PHE A 422 5.84 25.94 -10.96
C PHE A 422 6.79 25.26 -11.94
N ARG A 423 7.22 25.96 -13.00
CA ARG A 423 8.18 25.43 -13.98
C ARG A 423 9.55 25.17 -13.35
N ASN A 424 9.96 26.01 -12.40
CA ASN A 424 11.23 25.85 -11.68
C ASN A 424 11.09 25.01 -10.40
N GLY A 425 9.86 24.81 -9.91
CA GLY A 425 9.56 24.08 -8.68
C GLY A 425 9.43 22.57 -8.88
N PHE A 426 9.14 22.11 -10.09
CA PHE A 426 8.97 20.68 -10.40
C PHE A 426 9.68 20.30 -11.70
N ASP A 427 10.22 19.09 -11.76
CA ASP A 427 10.70 18.54 -13.03
C ASP A 427 9.54 18.11 -13.95
N ALA A 428 9.90 17.63 -15.15
CA ALA A 428 8.92 17.18 -16.14
C ALA A 428 8.13 15.95 -15.69
N ASN A 429 8.64 15.16 -14.74
CA ASN A 429 7.97 14.02 -14.15
C ASN A 429 7.20 14.37 -12.87
N GLY A 430 7.17 15.64 -12.45
CA GLY A 430 6.40 16.09 -11.30
C GLY A 430 7.09 15.97 -9.96
N ASN A 431 8.39 15.72 -9.92
CA ASN A 431 9.15 15.68 -8.68
C ASN A 431 9.50 17.10 -8.22
N LEU A 432 9.32 17.40 -6.93
CA LEU A 432 9.63 18.71 -6.35
C LEU A 432 11.15 18.97 -6.39
N LEU A 433 11.57 20.16 -6.83
CA LEU A 433 12.98 20.54 -6.99
C LEU A 433 13.52 21.42 -5.85
N SER A 434 12.65 22.05 -5.06
CA SER A 434 13.04 22.86 -3.89
C SER A 434 12.08 22.68 -2.72
N LEU A 435 12.60 22.23 -1.59
CA LEU A 435 11.82 21.96 -0.38
C LEU A 435 11.45 23.28 0.31
N GLN A 436 12.47 24.13 0.47
CA GLN A 436 12.41 25.48 1.02
C GLN A 436 13.44 26.34 0.27
N PRO A 437 13.36 27.68 0.33
CA PRO A 437 14.41 28.54 -0.23
C PRO A 437 15.80 28.11 0.25
N GLY A 438 16.71 27.80 -0.69
CA GLY A 438 18.06 27.33 -0.39
C GLY A 438 18.19 25.83 -0.11
N GLN A 439 17.10 25.07 -0.14
CA GLN A 439 17.10 23.61 -0.02
C GLN A 439 16.66 22.96 -1.33
N LEU A 440 17.62 22.38 -2.06
CA LEU A 440 17.41 21.80 -3.38
C LEU A 440 17.28 20.28 -3.28
N LEU A 441 16.40 19.70 -4.11
CA LEU A 441 16.26 18.25 -4.24
C LEU A 441 16.74 17.79 -5.61
N SER A 442 17.39 16.63 -5.66
CA SER A 442 17.70 15.94 -6.92
C SER A 442 17.12 14.54 -6.91
N TRP A 443 16.72 14.07 -8.09
CA TRP A 443 16.00 12.81 -8.29
C TRP A 443 16.76 11.95 -9.29
N ASP A 444 16.77 10.65 -9.09
CA ASP A 444 17.31 9.72 -10.08
C ASP A 444 16.31 9.45 -11.24
N ILE A 445 16.74 8.63 -12.19
CA ILE A 445 15.95 8.27 -13.39
C ILE A 445 14.65 7.53 -13.01
N ARG A 446 14.62 6.85 -11.86
CA ARG A 446 13.45 6.13 -11.34
C ARG A 446 12.48 6.99 -10.55
N ASN A 447 12.72 8.31 -10.48
CA ASN A 447 11.95 9.27 -9.67
C ASN A 447 12.07 9.01 -8.15
N GLN A 448 13.22 8.52 -7.70
CA GLN A 448 13.54 8.37 -6.29
C GLN A 448 14.43 9.54 -5.84
N LEU A 449 14.22 10.03 -4.62
CA LEU A 449 14.94 11.19 -4.10
C LEU A 449 16.41 10.81 -3.88
N ARG A 450 17.33 11.40 -4.63
CA ARG A 450 18.76 11.07 -4.58
C ARG A 450 19.52 11.96 -3.61
N GLU A 451 19.21 13.25 -3.56
CA GLU A 451 19.91 14.24 -2.74
C GLU A 451 18.96 15.30 -2.21
N VAL A 452 19.18 15.74 -0.97
CA VAL A 452 18.65 17.00 -0.43
C VAL A 452 19.82 17.86 0.02
N ARG A 453 20.08 18.95 -0.68
CA ARG A 453 21.07 19.96 -0.26
C ARG A 453 20.43 20.85 0.78
N THR A 454 20.93 20.79 2.01
CA THR A 454 20.34 21.50 3.16
C THR A 454 20.92 22.90 3.35
N VAL A 455 22.20 23.08 3.02
CA VAL A 455 22.89 24.38 3.03
C VAL A 455 23.78 24.48 1.79
N VAL A 456 23.40 25.37 0.87
CA VAL A 456 24.16 25.63 -0.35
C VAL A 456 25.20 26.74 -0.11
N ARG A 457 26.45 26.50 -0.48
CA ARG A 457 27.57 27.44 -0.33
C ARG A 457 28.16 27.79 -1.69
N ALA A 458 28.71 29.01 -1.80
CA ALA A 458 29.22 29.53 -3.07
C ALA A 458 30.62 28.99 -3.44
N VAL A 459 31.40 28.52 -2.47
CA VAL A 459 32.82 28.14 -2.66
C VAL A 459 33.12 26.79 -2.01
N ASP A 460 32.66 26.59 -0.77
CA ASP A 460 32.84 25.33 -0.06
C ASP A 460 31.79 24.29 -0.48
N ALA A 461 32.02 23.02 -0.10
CA ALA A 461 31.04 21.96 -0.32
C ALA A 461 29.73 22.24 0.43
N ASP A 462 28.62 21.81 -0.16
CA ASP A 462 27.29 21.92 0.42
C ASP A 462 27.13 20.96 1.62
N ASP A 463 26.18 21.28 2.50
CA ASP A 463 25.63 20.28 3.44
C ASP A 463 24.47 19.58 2.77
N GLY A 464 24.33 18.27 2.98
CA GLY A 464 23.24 17.53 2.35
C GLY A 464 23.06 16.12 2.86
N GLU A 465 21.93 15.54 2.48
CA GLU A 465 21.62 14.12 2.63
C GLU A 465 21.56 13.46 1.26
N HIS A 466 22.19 12.29 1.14
CA HIS A 466 22.22 11.47 -0.06
C HIS A 466 21.58 10.11 0.25
N TYR A 467 20.89 9.55 -0.73
CA TYR A 467 20.18 8.28 -0.59
C TYR A 467 20.53 7.33 -1.73
N MET A 468 20.60 6.04 -1.43
CA MET A 468 20.72 4.98 -2.44
C MET A 468 19.67 3.91 -2.20
N TYR A 469 19.18 3.35 -3.30
CA TYR A 469 18.08 2.40 -3.34
C TYR A 469 18.53 1.08 -3.94
N GLY A 470 17.96 -0.03 -3.46
CA GLY A 470 18.06 -1.33 -4.12
C GLY A 470 17.22 -1.37 -5.40
N ALA A 471 17.31 -2.46 -6.14
CA ALA A 471 16.49 -2.66 -7.35
C ALA A 471 14.97 -2.68 -7.06
N ASP A 472 14.58 -3.09 -5.85
CA ASP A 472 13.20 -3.07 -5.35
C ASP A 472 12.65 -1.66 -5.07
N GLY A 473 13.50 -0.65 -5.20
CA GLY A 473 13.17 0.74 -4.94
C GLY A 473 13.25 1.14 -3.46
N MET A 474 13.65 0.23 -2.57
CA MET A 474 13.77 0.50 -1.14
C MET A 474 15.13 1.12 -0.80
N ARG A 475 15.13 2.07 0.15
CA ARG A 475 16.35 2.76 0.59
C ARG A 475 17.24 1.80 1.37
N VAL A 476 18.46 1.60 0.88
CA VAL A 476 19.47 0.72 1.51
C VAL A 476 20.63 1.51 2.11
N ARG A 477 20.79 2.79 1.73
CA ARG A 477 21.84 3.66 2.26
C ARG A 477 21.34 5.10 2.41
N LYS A 478 21.69 5.76 3.51
CA LYS A 478 21.51 7.19 3.75
C LYS A 478 22.80 7.79 4.28
N ILE A 479 23.24 8.91 3.71
CA ILE A 479 24.45 9.61 4.14
C ILE A 479 24.15 11.09 4.32
N ARG A 480 24.38 11.60 5.52
CA ARG A 480 24.38 13.03 5.83
C ARG A 480 25.80 13.56 5.90
N GLN A 481 26.06 14.64 5.18
CA GLN A 481 27.32 15.38 5.21
C GLN A 481 27.08 16.80 5.74
N THR A 482 27.90 17.21 6.70
CA THR A 482 27.87 18.56 7.27
C THR A 482 29.28 19.13 7.33
N GLN A 483 29.48 20.31 6.75
CA GLN A 483 30.76 21.00 6.77
C GLN A 483 30.99 21.71 8.10
N THR A 484 32.20 21.55 8.64
CA THR A 484 32.73 22.38 9.74
C THR A 484 33.92 23.18 9.23
N ASN A 485 34.40 24.15 10.00
CA ASN A 485 35.57 24.97 9.64
C ASN A 485 36.87 24.17 9.38
N VAL A 486 36.92 22.89 9.74
CA VAL A 486 38.15 22.07 9.70
C VAL A 486 37.99 20.77 8.90
N ARG A 487 36.78 20.19 8.85
CA ARG A 487 36.51 18.90 8.17
C ARG A 487 35.03 18.72 7.84
N THR A 488 34.75 17.79 6.92
CA THR A 488 33.40 17.25 6.70
C THR A 488 33.07 16.20 7.76
N LEU A 489 31.91 16.34 8.40
CA LEU A 489 31.33 15.31 9.26
C LEU A 489 30.35 14.47 8.43
N THR A 490 30.47 13.15 8.56
CA THR A 490 29.64 12.19 7.81
C THR A 490 28.91 11.32 8.82
N ALA A 491 27.58 11.29 8.72
CA ALA A 491 26.74 10.32 9.39
C ALA A 491 26.15 9.38 8.33
N GLU A 492 26.36 8.08 8.46
CA GLU A 492 25.91 7.07 7.51
C GLU A 492 25.00 6.07 8.19
N VAL A 493 23.92 5.70 7.51
CA VAL A 493 23.02 4.60 7.86
C VAL A 493 22.99 3.61 6.69
N ARG A 494 23.32 2.35 6.96
CA ARG A 494 23.08 1.23 6.05
C ARG A 494 21.86 0.45 6.57
N TYR A 495 20.86 0.26 5.73
CA TYR A 495 19.67 -0.52 6.04
C TYR A 495 19.85 -1.93 5.50
N LEU A 496 19.76 -2.91 6.39
CA LEU A 496 19.91 -4.34 6.13
C LEU A 496 18.69 -5.06 6.74
N PRO A 497 18.41 -6.32 6.34
CA PRO A 497 17.32 -7.08 6.94
C PRO A 497 17.40 -7.08 8.48
N ASN A 498 16.39 -6.47 9.12
CA ASN A 498 16.25 -6.30 10.57
C ASN A 498 17.39 -5.55 11.30
N LEU A 499 18.27 -4.85 10.59
CA LEU A 499 19.44 -4.23 11.16
C LEU A 499 19.77 -2.90 10.46
N GLU A 500 20.00 -1.85 11.24
CA GLU A 500 20.64 -0.64 10.74
C GLU A 500 22.06 -0.55 11.30
N ILE A 501 23.02 -0.26 10.43
CA ILE A 501 24.40 0.06 10.84
C ILE A 501 24.57 1.57 10.70
N ARG A 502 24.74 2.24 11.84
CA ARG A 502 24.90 3.69 11.94
C ARG A 502 26.32 4.04 12.32
N THR A 503 26.93 4.94 11.57
CA THR A 503 28.28 5.45 11.88
C THR A 503 28.34 6.96 11.81
N HIS A 504 29.16 7.59 12.65
CA HIS A 504 29.32 9.04 12.64
C HIS A 504 30.79 9.44 12.80
N SER A 505 31.40 10.01 11.75
CA SER A 505 32.84 10.31 11.72
C SER A 505 33.28 11.38 12.72
N GLY A 506 32.35 12.25 13.14
CA GLY A 506 32.61 13.30 14.12
C GLY A 506 32.80 12.80 15.55
N THR A 507 31.94 11.90 16.01
CA THR A 507 31.90 11.32 17.35
C THR A 507 32.68 10.01 17.44
N GLY A 508 32.93 9.35 16.29
CA GLY A 508 33.49 8.00 16.24
C GLY A 508 32.46 6.89 16.51
N GLU A 509 31.17 7.25 16.60
CA GLU A 509 30.09 6.32 16.91
C GLU A 509 29.99 5.21 15.86
N ARG A 510 29.81 3.98 16.34
CA ARG A 510 29.46 2.79 15.56
C ARG A 510 28.34 2.06 16.30
N LEU A 511 27.13 2.16 15.79
CA LEU A 511 25.91 1.68 16.42
C LEU A 511 25.20 0.69 15.50
N GLN A 512 24.83 -0.45 16.05
CA GLN A 512 23.85 -1.38 15.48
C GLN A 512 22.48 -1.05 16.08
N VAL A 513 21.49 -0.81 15.23
CA VAL A 513 20.08 -0.72 15.65
C VAL A 513 19.37 -1.97 15.14
N ILE A 514 19.14 -2.91 16.05
CA ILE A 514 18.50 -4.19 15.75
C ILE A 514 16.99 -3.97 15.87
N SER A 515 16.25 -4.18 14.79
CA SER A 515 14.81 -3.96 14.74
C SER A 515 14.09 -5.31 14.77
N VAL A 516 13.16 -5.46 15.71
CA VAL A 516 12.36 -6.68 15.88
C VAL A 516 10.89 -6.30 15.94
N GLN A 517 10.07 -6.86 15.05
CA GLN A 517 8.62 -6.78 15.19
C GLN A 517 8.18 -7.83 16.22
N ALA A 518 7.69 -7.39 17.38
CA ALA A 518 7.31 -8.23 18.51
C ALA A 518 5.80 -8.18 18.74
N GLY A 519 5.03 -8.64 17.75
CA GLY A 519 3.57 -8.52 17.70
C GLY A 519 3.15 -7.11 17.27
N ARG A 520 2.37 -6.40 18.11
CA ARG A 520 1.97 -5.00 17.88
C ARG A 520 3.10 -4.00 18.09
N SER A 521 4.01 -4.34 19.00
CA SER A 521 5.10 -3.48 19.40
C SER A 521 6.31 -3.67 18.48
N SER A 522 6.91 -2.58 18.04
CA SER A 522 8.25 -2.61 17.44
C SER A 522 9.28 -2.47 18.56
N VAL A 523 10.25 -3.37 18.64
CA VAL A 523 11.34 -3.31 19.62
C VAL A 523 12.64 -3.00 18.88
N ARG A 524 13.30 -1.91 19.27
CA ARG A 524 14.63 -1.55 18.79
C ARG A 524 15.66 -1.76 19.88
N VAL A 525 16.76 -2.44 19.57
CA VAL A 525 17.89 -2.59 20.49
C VAL A 525 19.07 -1.77 19.99
N LEU A 526 19.53 -0.84 20.82
CA LEU A 526 20.69 -0.01 20.53
C LEU A 526 21.96 -0.71 21.04
N HIS A 527 22.79 -1.18 20.13
CA HIS A 527 24.04 -1.86 20.45
C HIS A 527 25.25 -1.11 19.87
N TRP A 528 26.00 -0.42 20.71
CA TRP A 528 27.24 0.24 20.32
C TRP A 528 28.41 -0.75 20.26
N GLU A 529 29.12 -0.73 19.14
CA GLU A 529 30.47 -1.31 18.98
C GLU A 529 31.56 -0.35 19.49
N SER A 530 31.25 0.94 19.50
CA SER A 530 32.04 1.99 20.15
C SER A 530 31.65 2.17 21.62
N GLU A 531 32.30 3.08 22.35
CA GLU A 531 31.80 3.52 23.66
C GLU A 531 30.41 4.17 23.47
N PRO A 532 29.39 3.77 24.26
CA PRO A 532 28.08 4.40 24.18
C PRO A 532 28.16 5.87 24.65
N PRO A 533 27.21 6.74 24.23
CA PRO A 533 27.11 8.09 24.75
C PRO A 533 27.03 8.10 26.27
N LYS A 534 27.49 9.20 26.86
CA LYS A 534 27.40 9.39 28.31
C LYS A 534 25.94 9.27 28.75
N ASP A 535 25.74 8.56 29.86
CA ASP A 535 24.43 8.32 30.48
C ASP A 535 23.49 7.41 29.65
N MET A 536 24.04 6.66 28.68
CA MET A 536 23.34 5.58 27.99
C MET A 536 23.95 4.22 28.30
N ASP A 537 23.10 3.23 28.50
CA ASP A 537 23.51 1.83 28.64
C ASP A 537 23.63 1.17 27.26
N ASN A 538 24.65 0.33 27.09
CA ASN A 538 24.73 -0.50 25.88
C ASN A 538 23.64 -1.58 25.91
N HIS A 539 23.14 -1.97 24.73
CA HIS A 539 22.05 -2.94 24.55
C HIS A 539 20.69 -2.45 25.07
N GLU A 540 20.46 -1.14 25.13
CA GLU A 540 19.19 -0.56 25.52
C GLU A 540 18.07 -1.07 24.61
N GLN A 541 17.02 -1.65 25.21
CA GLN A 541 15.80 -2.08 24.51
C GLN A 541 14.79 -0.94 24.54
N ARG A 542 14.18 -0.64 23.39
CA ARG A 542 13.18 0.42 23.25
C ARG A 542 11.93 -0.18 22.62
N TYR A 543 10.92 -0.41 23.44
CA TYR A 543 9.61 -0.90 23.05
C TYR A 543 8.74 0.27 22.60
N SER A 544 8.33 0.27 21.34
CA SER A 544 7.42 1.28 20.79
C SER A 544 5.96 0.88 21.04
N LEU A 545 5.21 1.73 21.73
CA LEU A 545 3.74 1.64 21.77
C LEU A 545 3.16 2.56 20.71
N ASN A 546 2.41 1.95 19.80
CA ASN A 546 1.87 2.61 18.62
C ASN A 546 0.37 2.88 18.77
N ASP A 547 -0.11 3.95 18.15
CA ASP A 547 -1.55 4.18 17.98
C ASP A 547 -2.15 3.27 16.90
N HIS A 548 -3.41 3.51 16.53
CA HIS A 548 -4.14 2.74 15.52
C HIS A 548 -3.59 2.91 14.09
N LEU A 549 -2.83 3.98 13.83
CA LEU A 549 -2.15 4.26 12.56
C LEU A 549 -0.70 3.74 12.53
N GLY A 550 -0.23 3.18 13.64
CA GLY A 550 1.17 2.78 13.80
C GLY A 550 2.12 3.90 14.23
N SER A 551 1.61 5.08 14.56
CA SER A 551 2.46 6.18 15.02
C SER A 551 3.03 5.86 16.40
N CYS A 552 4.36 5.97 16.56
CA CYS A 552 5.03 5.66 17.81
C CYS A 552 4.77 6.76 18.87
N THR A 553 3.78 6.51 19.72
CA THR A 553 3.35 7.44 20.76
C THR A 553 4.25 7.41 22.00
N LEU A 554 4.73 6.22 22.40
CA LEU A 554 5.60 6.03 23.56
C LEU A 554 6.76 5.10 23.22
N GLU A 555 7.93 5.38 23.78
CA GLU A 555 9.03 4.42 23.88
C GLU A 555 9.23 4.03 25.34
N LEU A 556 9.32 2.73 25.61
CA LEU A 556 9.56 2.16 26.94
C LEU A 556 10.87 1.38 26.96
N ASP A 557 11.55 1.35 28.11
CA ASP A 557 12.75 0.52 28.29
C ASP A 557 12.43 -0.95 28.64
N ALA A 558 13.48 -1.72 28.92
CA ALA A 558 13.40 -3.13 29.28
C ALA A 558 12.65 -3.39 30.61
N GLU A 559 12.55 -2.37 31.46
CA GLU A 559 11.84 -2.39 32.75
C GLU A 559 10.42 -1.79 32.64
N GLY A 560 9.99 -1.44 31.43
CA GLY A 560 8.67 -0.86 31.16
C GLY A 560 8.53 0.60 31.60
N GLN A 561 9.64 1.30 31.87
CA GLN A 561 9.63 2.72 32.19
C GLN A 561 9.64 3.57 30.92
N VAL A 562 8.95 4.71 30.96
CA VAL A 562 8.83 5.60 29.80
C VAL A 562 10.16 6.29 29.50
N ILE A 563 10.68 6.06 28.30
CA ILE A 563 11.83 6.78 27.72
C ILE A 563 11.36 8.10 27.10
N SER A 564 10.37 8.03 26.21
CA SER A 564 9.87 9.17 25.46
C SER A 564 8.37 9.06 25.17
N HIS A 565 7.70 10.20 25.00
CA HIS A 565 6.29 10.30 24.62
C HIS A 565 6.14 11.41 23.57
N GLU A 566 5.57 11.08 22.41
CA GLU A 566 5.30 11.98 21.31
C GLU A 566 3.82 11.97 20.92
N ARG A 567 3.26 13.16 20.66
CA ARG A 567 1.90 13.35 20.13
C ARG A 567 1.99 14.07 18.79
N TYR A 568 1.15 13.67 17.85
CA TYR A 568 1.11 14.21 16.50
C TYR A 568 -0.16 15.04 16.27
N HIS A 569 -0.06 16.03 15.39
CA HIS A 569 -1.20 16.56 14.65
C HIS A 569 -1.70 15.53 13.64
N PRO A 570 -2.94 15.66 13.14
CA PRO A 570 -3.54 14.64 12.25
C PRO A 570 -2.68 14.26 11.05
N PHE A 571 -1.97 15.23 10.45
CA PHE A 571 -1.12 14.99 9.28
C PHE A 571 0.37 14.77 9.61
N GLY A 572 0.72 14.47 10.87
CA GLY A 572 2.03 13.94 11.25
C GLY A 572 3.10 14.95 11.68
N THR A 573 2.79 16.25 11.76
CA THR A 573 3.67 17.19 12.47
C THR A 573 3.59 16.93 13.97
N THR A 574 4.71 17.06 14.69
CA THR A 574 4.75 16.83 16.14
C THR A 574 4.04 17.94 16.89
N ALA A 575 2.98 17.62 17.64
CA ALA A 575 2.25 18.54 18.51
C ALA A 575 2.96 18.69 19.87
N TRP A 576 3.53 17.60 20.39
CA TRP A 576 4.27 17.59 21.66
C TRP A 576 5.25 16.42 21.68
N PHE A 577 6.47 16.63 22.21
CA PHE A 577 7.46 15.57 22.38
C PHE A 577 8.23 15.76 23.69
N ALA A 578 8.27 14.73 24.52
CA ALA A 578 8.96 14.74 25.81
C ALA A 578 9.64 13.41 26.12
N GLY A 579 10.56 13.41 27.08
CA GLY A 579 11.32 12.22 27.46
C GLY A 579 12.19 12.41 28.70
N ARG A 580 12.90 11.37 29.13
CA ARG A 580 13.80 11.43 30.29
C ARG A 580 15.06 12.25 30.04
N GLY A 581 15.58 12.20 28.81
CA GLY A 581 16.77 12.93 28.40
C GLY A 581 16.80 13.21 26.90
N GLU A 582 17.44 14.32 26.51
CA GLU A 582 17.56 14.73 25.11
C GLU A 582 18.43 13.77 24.29
N ILE A 583 19.47 13.19 24.90
CA ILE A 583 20.35 12.21 24.26
C ILE A 583 19.55 10.95 23.91
N GLU A 584 18.84 10.33 24.86
CA GLU A 584 17.95 9.18 24.60
C GLU A 584 16.94 9.51 23.50
N ALA A 585 16.28 10.68 23.58
CA ALA A 585 15.27 11.09 22.61
C ALA A 585 15.83 11.24 21.18
N SER A 586 17.12 11.57 21.02
CA SER A 586 17.76 11.71 19.71
C SER A 586 17.86 10.41 18.92
N TYR A 587 17.80 9.24 19.59
CA TYR A 587 17.80 7.92 18.95
C TYR A 587 16.41 7.48 18.47
N LYS A 588 15.34 8.25 18.76
CA LYS A 588 14.00 8.00 18.21
C LYS A 588 13.89 8.44 16.75
N THR A 589 13.97 7.47 15.83
CA THR A 589 13.87 7.73 14.38
C THR A 589 12.52 7.37 13.77
N LEU A 590 11.86 6.30 14.23
CA LEU A 590 10.50 5.98 13.80
C LEU A 590 9.48 6.80 14.60
N ARG A 591 8.55 7.46 13.90
CA ARG A 591 7.62 8.42 14.49
C ARG A 591 6.20 8.22 13.96
N TYR A 592 5.67 9.17 13.18
CA TYR A 592 4.33 9.13 12.60
C TYR A 592 4.18 7.95 11.61
N SER A 593 3.06 7.22 11.70
CA SER A 593 2.75 6.02 10.90
C SER A 593 3.88 4.98 10.84
N GLY A 594 4.68 4.87 11.90
CA GLY A 594 5.82 3.95 11.97
C GLY A 594 6.97 4.30 11.01
N LYS A 595 6.95 5.49 10.40
CA LYS A 595 7.93 5.91 9.38
C LYS A 595 9.09 6.69 9.96
N GLU A 596 10.24 6.56 9.31
CA GLU A 596 11.43 7.31 9.68
C GLU A 596 11.27 8.77 9.27
N ARG A 597 11.52 9.67 10.23
CA ARG A 597 11.66 11.10 9.96
C ARG A 597 13.13 11.45 9.79
N ASP A 598 13.52 11.79 8.57
CA ASP A 598 14.90 12.19 8.25
C ASP A 598 15.25 13.57 8.84
N ALA A 599 16.54 13.94 8.86
CA ALA A 599 16.94 15.23 9.41
C ALA A 599 16.47 16.41 8.54
N THR A 600 16.12 16.14 7.28
CA THR A 600 15.41 17.07 6.37
C THR A 600 14.00 17.42 6.85
N GLY A 601 13.44 16.62 7.76
CA GLY A 601 12.06 16.73 8.25
C GLY A 601 11.03 15.98 7.40
N LEU A 602 11.44 15.39 6.28
CA LEU A 602 10.62 14.50 5.47
C LEU A 602 10.44 13.14 6.14
N TYR A 603 9.29 12.53 5.93
CA TYR A 603 9.06 11.13 6.27
C TYR A 603 9.34 10.25 5.06
N TYR A 604 10.15 9.21 5.24
CA TYR A 604 10.41 8.22 4.21
C TYR A 604 9.41 7.06 4.35
N PHE A 605 8.53 6.89 3.36
CA PHE A 605 7.54 5.82 3.37
C PHE A 605 8.00 4.57 2.62
N GLY A 606 8.93 4.70 1.66
CA GLY A 606 9.35 3.60 0.79
C GLY A 606 9.57 4.12 -0.62
N PHE A 607 8.48 4.31 -1.36
CA PHE A 607 8.51 4.83 -2.73
C PHE A 607 8.32 6.35 -2.81
N ARG A 608 7.80 6.97 -1.75
CA ARG A 608 7.61 8.43 -1.70
C ARG A 608 8.15 9.03 -0.41
N TYR A 609 8.47 10.32 -0.50
CA TYR A 609 8.76 11.16 0.65
C TYR A 609 7.55 12.04 0.96
N TYR A 610 7.16 12.08 2.23
CA TYR A 610 6.02 12.83 2.72
C TYR A 610 6.47 14.08 3.47
N MET A 611 5.90 15.23 3.12
CA MET A 611 6.14 16.49 3.83
C MET A 611 4.94 16.80 4.73
N ALA A 612 5.03 16.37 6.00
CA ALA A 612 3.98 16.62 7.00
C ALA A 612 3.61 18.10 7.15
N GLY A 613 4.57 19.01 6.95
CA GLY A 613 4.34 20.46 6.99
C GLY A 613 3.45 21.01 5.87
N TRP A 614 3.37 20.34 4.72
CA TRP A 614 2.48 20.68 3.59
C TRP A 614 1.33 19.68 3.42
N GLN A 615 1.27 18.66 4.29
CA GLN A 615 0.27 17.59 4.27
C GLN A 615 0.15 16.88 2.91
N ARG A 616 1.27 16.70 2.21
CA ARG A 616 1.29 16.08 0.88
C ARG A 616 2.61 15.39 0.53
N TRP A 617 2.55 14.52 -0.47
CA TRP A 617 3.72 13.90 -1.08
C TRP A 617 4.51 14.92 -1.90
N ILE A 618 5.84 14.76 -1.98
CA ILE A 618 6.71 15.66 -2.76
C ILE A 618 7.02 15.14 -4.18
N ASN A 619 6.62 13.90 -4.47
CA ASN A 619 6.68 13.29 -5.80
C ASN A 619 5.35 12.57 -6.09
N PRO A 620 4.97 12.43 -7.38
CA PRO A 620 3.72 11.79 -7.75
C PRO A 620 3.73 10.31 -7.37
N ASP A 621 2.54 9.76 -7.15
CA ASP A 621 2.34 8.33 -6.95
C ASP A 621 2.96 7.49 -8.08
N PRO A 622 3.89 6.57 -7.79
CA PRO A 622 4.46 5.70 -8.82
C PRO A 622 3.47 4.70 -9.39
N LEU A 623 2.35 4.39 -8.70
CA LEU A 623 1.23 3.60 -9.24
C LEU A 623 0.22 4.46 -10.02
N GLY A 624 0.52 5.75 -10.20
CA GLY A 624 -0.33 6.67 -10.93
C GLY A 624 -1.65 6.92 -10.21
N GLN A 625 -2.76 6.48 -10.82
CA GLN A 625 -4.11 6.82 -10.36
C GLN A 625 -4.75 5.76 -9.45
N ALA A 626 -3.99 4.78 -8.96
CA ALA A 626 -4.50 3.71 -8.10
C ALA A 626 -5.27 4.26 -6.89
N ASP A 627 -4.77 5.36 -6.28
CA ASP A 627 -5.44 6.04 -5.18
C ASP A 627 -6.27 7.27 -5.60
N GLY A 628 -6.50 7.46 -6.89
CA GLY A 628 -7.27 8.57 -7.48
C GLY A 628 -6.44 9.49 -8.37
N LEU A 629 -7.11 10.45 -9.03
CA LEU A 629 -6.48 11.32 -10.04
C LEU A 629 -5.48 12.34 -9.46
N ASN A 630 -5.52 12.60 -8.15
CA ASN A 630 -4.58 13.50 -7.49
C ASN A 630 -3.40 12.71 -6.94
N MET A 631 -2.28 12.71 -7.68
CA MET A 631 -1.10 11.88 -7.38
C MET A 631 -0.26 12.39 -6.20
N PHE A 632 -0.65 13.52 -5.58
CA PHE A 632 0.06 14.13 -4.44
C PHE A 632 -0.74 14.10 -3.14
N SER A 633 -2.01 13.65 -3.18
CA SER A 633 -2.88 13.64 -2.01
C SER A 633 -2.41 12.63 -0.96
N MET A 634 -2.35 13.05 0.30
CA MET A 634 -2.06 12.15 1.42
C MET A 634 -3.36 11.47 1.87
N VAL A 635 -3.50 10.17 1.58
CA VAL A 635 -4.61 9.29 2.00
C VAL A 635 -6.01 9.93 1.84
N LYS A 636 -6.24 10.58 0.70
CA LYS A 636 -7.46 11.35 0.36
C LYS A 636 -7.90 12.39 1.40
N GLY A 637 -6.96 12.95 2.14
CA GLY A 637 -7.24 13.96 3.15
C GLY A 637 -7.88 13.41 4.43
N ASN A 638 -7.82 12.11 4.68
CA ASN A 638 -8.36 11.48 5.89
C ASN A 638 -7.29 10.65 6.63
N PRO A 639 -6.31 11.33 7.27
CA PRO A 639 -5.14 10.69 7.89
C PRO A 639 -5.43 10.01 9.22
N LEU A 640 -6.68 10.04 9.70
CA LEU A 640 -7.08 9.43 10.97
C LEU A 640 -7.76 8.07 10.77
N THR A 641 -8.26 7.82 9.57
CA THR A 641 -9.00 6.59 9.20
C THR A 641 -8.20 5.73 8.23
N TYR A 642 -7.25 6.33 7.52
CA TYR A 642 -6.40 5.66 6.55
C TYR A 642 -4.92 5.93 6.83
N PHE A 643 -4.07 4.98 6.46
CA PHE A 643 -2.61 5.09 6.48
C PHE A 643 -2.05 4.65 5.12
N ASP A 644 -0.78 4.88 4.86
CA ASP A 644 -0.10 4.40 3.64
C ASP A 644 1.11 3.57 4.08
N ILE A 645 1.21 2.33 3.60
CA ILE A 645 2.25 1.39 4.02
C ILE A 645 3.59 1.75 3.40
N ASP A 646 3.65 2.18 2.14
CA ASP A 646 4.93 2.38 1.46
C ASP A 646 5.00 3.61 0.56
N GLY A 647 3.96 4.44 0.60
CA GLY A 647 3.81 5.62 -0.22
C GLY A 647 3.22 5.29 -1.59
N ARG A 648 2.24 4.39 -1.71
CA ARG A 648 1.61 4.05 -3.00
C ARG A 648 0.09 3.94 -2.94
N VAL A 649 -0.47 3.35 -1.89
CA VAL A 649 -1.92 3.16 -1.76
C VAL A 649 -2.31 3.36 -0.31
N ARG A 650 -3.47 4.01 -0.11
CA ARG A 650 -4.03 4.14 1.24
C ARG A 650 -4.70 2.83 1.66
N GLU A 651 -4.47 2.45 2.90
CA GLU A 651 -5.08 1.31 3.56
C GLU A 651 -6.06 1.80 4.63
N GLY A 652 -7.21 1.14 4.73
CA GLY A 652 -8.23 1.43 5.74
C GLY A 652 -7.95 0.67 7.03
N ILE A 653 -8.34 1.27 8.16
CA ILE A 653 -8.25 0.63 9.48
C ILE A 653 -9.47 -0.29 9.66
N ASN A 654 -9.61 -1.39 8.89
CA ASN A 654 -10.72 -2.36 9.06
C ASN A 654 -10.39 -3.83 8.71
N LYS A 655 -11.10 -4.70 9.45
CA LYS A 655 -11.20 -6.18 9.52
C LYS A 655 -9.97 -7.10 9.44
N GLU A 656 -9.00 -6.90 8.56
CA GLU A 656 -7.89 -7.86 8.34
C GLU A 656 -6.50 -7.23 8.56
N ASN A 657 -6.37 -5.93 8.30
CA ASN A 657 -5.08 -5.21 8.35
C ASN A 657 -4.97 -4.34 9.60
N LEU A 658 -4.94 -4.95 10.79
CA LEU A 658 -4.22 -4.25 11.86
C LEU A 658 -2.75 -4.23 11.47
N PRO A 659 -2.01 -3.15 11.74
CA PRO A 659 -0.66 -2.97 11.21
C PRO A 659 0.43 -3.94 11.72
N GLU A 660 0.04 -5.05 12.34
CA GLU A 660 0.90 -6.04 12.97
C GLU A 660 1.83 -6.72 11.96
N GLU A 661 1.39 -6.88 10.70
CA GLU A 661 2.21 -7.43 9.60
C GLU A 661 2.91 -6.34 8.76
N ALA A 662 2.33 -5.14 8.66
CA ALA A 662 2.81 -4.07 7.77
C ALA A 662 4.04 -3.30 8.29
N PHE A 663 4.38 -3.44 9.57
CA PHE A 663 5.53 -2.75 10.19
C PHE A 663 6.77 -3.64 10.38
N GLY A 664 6.71 -4.91 9.99
CA GLY A 664 7.90 -5.72 9.82
C GLY A 664 8.74 -5.15 8.68
N PHE A 665 10.01 -4.85 8.94
CA PHE A 665 11.02 -4.78 7.88
C PHE A 665 11.24 -6.19 7.31
N SER A 666 10.21 -6.82 6.78
CA SER A 666 10.40 -7.85 5.77
C SER A 666 10.64 -7.10 4.46
N PRO A 667 11.83 -7.21 3.83
CA PRO A 667 11.89 -6.86 2.42
C PRO A 667 10.76 -7.61 1.72
N PRO A 668 10.05 -6.99 0.76
CA PRO A 668 9.12 -7.74 -0.07
C PRO A 668 9.86 -8.97 -0.62
N PRO A 669 9.17 -10.10 -0.86
CA PRO A 669 9.76 -11.14 -1.69
C PRO A 669 10.28 -10.46 -2.96
N LEU A 670 11.58 -10.60 -3.23
CA LEU A 670 12.20 -10.11 -4.45
C LEU A 670 11.70 -10.98 -5.60
N SER A 671 10.44 -10.80 -6.01
CA SER A 671 9.99 -11.18 -7.33
C SER A 671 10.72 -10.25 -8.29
N GLY A 672 11.68 -10.80 -9.05
CA GLY A 672 12.46 -10.10 -10.06
C GLY A 672 11.63 -9.62 -11.27
N THR A 673 10.51 -8.94 -11.03
CA THR A 673 9.80 -8.20 -12.05
C THR A 673 10.51 -6.86 -12.22
N PRO A 674 10.99 -6.51 -13.43
CA PRO A 674 11.58 -5.21 -13.68
C PRO A 674 10.59 -4.11 -13.29
N PHE A 675 11.10 -3.05 -12.68
CA PHE A 675 10.36 -1.82 -12.43
C PHE A 675 9.90 -1.23 -13.77
N SER A 676 8.72 -1.66 -14.24
CA SER A 676 8.01 -0.96 -15.30
C SER A 676 7.10 0.04 -14.61
N ALA A 677 7.42 1.32 -14.79
CA ALA A 677 6.58 2.48 -14.50
C ALA A 677 5.19 2.48 -15.22
N ASN A 678 4.73 1.33 -15.73
CA ASN A 678 3.48 1.10 -16.44
C ASN A 678 2.87 -0.25 -16.00
N ALA A 679 2.09 -0.23 -14.92
CA ALA A 679 1.05 -1.22 -14.66
C ALA A 679 -0.29 -0.48 -14.71
N VAL A 680 -0.89 -0.49 -15.91
CA VAL A 680 -2.31 -0.27 -16.15
C VAL A 680 -2.71 -1.34 -17.17
N GLY A 681 -3.40 -2.37 -16.71
CA GLY A 681 -3.92 -3.47 -17.51
C GLY A 681 -5.08 -3.03 -18.41
N ASN A 682 -5.17 -3.62 -19.59
CA ASN A 682 -5.88 -4.89 -19.75
C ASN A 682 -5.58 -5.51 -21.13
N GLU A 683 -5.38 -6.83 -21.18
CA GLU A 683 -5.28 -7.62 -22.42
C GLU A 683 -6.61 -8.30 -22.74
N SER A 684 -6.94 -8.38 -24.03
CA SER A 684 -7.95 -9.30 -24.56
C SER A 684 -7.28 -10.40 -25.37
N THR A 685 -7.61 -11.64 -25.05
CA THR A 685 -7.12 -12.89 -25.65
C THR A 685 -7.59 -13.10 -27.09
N HIS A 686 -6.70 -13.64 -27.93
CA HIS A 686 -6.96 -14.01 -29.32
C HIS A 686 -7.72 -15.36 -29.44
N PHE A 687 -8.76 -15.38 -30.28
CA PHE A 687 -9.35 -16.57 -30.87
C PHE A 687 -8.77 -16.78 -32.28
N GLU A 688 -8.33 -17.99 -32.60
CA GLU A 688 -7.95 -18.43 -33.96
C GLU A 688 -9.20 -18.78 -34.81
N PHE A 689 -9.21 -18.34 -36.07
CA PHE A 689 -9.97 -18.97 -37.16
C PHE A 689 -9.08 -19.04 -38.41
N PRO A 690 -9.26 -20.05 -39.29
CA PRO A 690 -8.26 -20.43 -40.29
C PRO A 690 -8.35 -19.60 -41.60
N ASP A 691 -7.20 -19.59 -42.28
CA ASP A 691 -6.81 -19.04 -43.58
C ASP A 691 -7.89 -18.69 -44.61
N THR A 692 -7.77 -17.50 -45.22
CA THR A 692 -8.09 -17.26 -46.65
C THR A 692 -7.28 -16.07 -47.24
N PRO A 693 -6.92 -16.09 -48.54
CA PRO A 693 -5.87 -15.25 -49.16
C PRO A 693 -6.36 -13.88 -49.68
N PRO A 694 -5.46 -12.97 -50.12
CA PRO A 694 -5.74 -11.53 -50.19
C PRO A 694 -6.41 -11.11 -51.51
N LEU A 695 -7.22 -10.06 -51.45
CA LEU A 695 -7.69 -9.32 -52.62
C LEU A 695 -7.39 -7.82 -52.49
N SER A 696 -7.06 -7.26 -53.65
CA SER A 696 -6.35 -6.02 -53.94
C SER A 696 -7.19 -4.74 -53.88
N SER A 697 -6.47 -3.64 -53.62
CA SER A 697 -6.66 -2.23 -54.00
C SER A 697 -7.85 -1.82 -54.90
N GLU A 698 -8.61 -0.80 -54.49
CA GLU A 698 -8.66 0.56 -55.09
C GLU A 698 -9.92 1.36 -54.65
N ASP A 699 -9.73 2.69 -54.61
CA ASP A 699 -10.70 3.80 -54.76
C ASP A 699 -11.64 4.31 -53.64
N ARG A 700 -11.22 5.45 -53.09
CA ARG A 700 -11.84 6.81 -53.15
C ARG A 700 -13.36 7.00 -53.02
N SER A 701 -13.66 7.80 -51.99
CA SER A 701 -14.47 9.04 -52.01
C SER A 701 -16.01 9.01 -51.88
N GLU A 702 -16.45 10.07 -51.20
CA GLU A 702 -17.77 10.71 -51.16
C GLU A 702 -18.72 10.41 -49.99
N SER A 703 -18.90 11.47 -49.23
CA SER A 703 -19.88 11.76 -48.19
C SER A 703 -21.25 12.07 -48.79
N GLN A 704 -22.32 11.52 -48.21
CA GLN A 704 -23.63 12.19 -47.97
C GLN A 704 -24.65 11.25 -47.28
N PRO A 705 -25.77 11.75 -46.69
CA PRO A 705 -25.96 11.70 -45.23
C PRO A 705 -27.08 10.78 -44.71
N ILE A 706 -27.09 10.68 -43.39
CA ILE A 706 -28.02 9.99 -42.49
C ILE A 706 -29.48 10.44 -42.76
N GLU A 707 -30.24 9.68 -43.57
CA GLU A 707 -31.72 9.74 -43.54
C GLU A 707 -32.46 8.55 -44.19
N VAL A 708 -31.81 7.39 -44.41
CA VAL A 708 -32.45 6.24 -45.09
C VAL A 708 -32.40 4.91 -44.31
N LEU A 709 -31.79 4.86 -43.12
CA LEU A 709 -31.81 3.65 -42.27
C LEU A 709 -32.76 3.72 -41.06
N MET A 710 -33.86 4.47 -41.18
CA MET A 710 -34.98 4.43 -40.23
C MET A 710 -36.31 4.17 -40.97
N LYS A 711 -36.43 3.05 -41.70
CA LYS A 711 -37.77 2.60 -42.16
C LYS A 711 -37.92 1.14 -42.58
N LYS A 712 -37.21 0.20 -41.94
CA LYS A 712 -37.47 -1.25 -42.10
C LYS A 712 -37.27 -2.04 -40.81
N MET A 713 -37.96 -1.67 -39.73
CA MET A 713 -38.27 -2.60 -38.64
C MET A 713 -39.64 -2.25 -38.06
N GLN A 714 -40.70 -2.52 -38.83
CA GLN A 714 -42.04 -2.62 -38.28
C GLN A 714 -42.24 -4.07 -37.79
N LEU A 715 -42.27 -4.19 -36.47
CA LEU A 715 -43.27 -4.92 -35.68
C LEU A 715 -44.04 -6.03 -36.41
N THR A 716 -43.64 -7.26 -36.13
CA THR A 716 -44.59 -8.38 -36.00
C THR A 716 -44.71 -8.73 -34.52
N ASP A 717 -45.93 -8.56 -34.01
CA ASP A 717 -46.34 -8.84 -32.64
C ASP A 717 -46.39 -10.35 -32.32
N SER A 718 -45.92 -10.64 -31.10
CA SER A 718 -46.36 -11.69 -30.14
C SER A 718 -46.00 -13.18 -30.34
N PRO A 719 -45.92 -13.99 -29.25
CA PRO A 719 -45.84 -13.64 -27.82
C PRO A 719 -44.81 -14.46 -27.02
N LEU A 720 -44.00 -13.79 -26.20
CA LEU A 720 -43.64 -14.29 -24.86
C LEU A 720 -43.84 -13.14 -23.89
N GLN A 721 -45.08 -13.02 -23.41
CA GLN A 721 -45.36 -12.40 -22.12
C GLN A 721 -44.55 -13.18 -21.06
N ASN A 722 -43.38 -12.70 -20.69
CA ASN A 722 -42.90 -12.97 -19.35
C ASN A 722 -43.67 -12.03 -18.42
N LYS A 723 -44.69 -12.59 -17.74
CA LYS A 723 -45.19 -12.05 -16.48
C LYS A 723 -43.99 -11.58 -15.67
N VAL A 724 -43.95 -10.32 -15.27
CA VAL A 724 -43.07 -9.89 -14.17
C VAL A 724 -43.67 -10.50 -12.91
N THR A 725 -43.26 -11.74 -12.61
CA THR A 725 -43.54 -12.39 -11.34
C THR A 725 -42.67 -11.69 -10.30
N SER A 726 -43.25 -11.11 -9.25
CA SER A 726 -42.44 -10.51 -8.17
C SER A 726 -41.55 -11.58 -7.55
N ILE A 727 -40.34 -11.24 -7.13
CA ILE A 727 -39.39 -12.17 -6.48
C ILE A 727 -40.06 -12.83 -5.28
N ALA A 728 -40.82 -12.05 -4.49
CA ALA A 728 -41.62 -12.59 -3.39
C ALA A 728 -42.62 -13.67 -3.84
N SER A 729 -43.28 -13.51 -5.00
CA SER A 729 -44.19 -14.51 -5.55
C SER A 729 -43.48 -15.69 -6.23
N ASP A 730 -42.26 -15.48 -6.75
CA ASP A 730 -41.44 -16.52 -7.37
C ASP A 730 -40.80 -17.44 -6.32
N ILE A 731 -40.38 -16.88 -5.19
CA ILE A 731 -39.89 -17.62 -4.01
C ILE A 731 -41.06 -18.26 -3.25
N GLY A 732 -42.16 -17.52 -3.02
CA GLY A 732 -43.33 -17.96 -2.26
C GLY A 732 -43.03 -18.22 -0.77
N ASP A 733 -43.80 -19.10 -0.14
CA ASP A 733 -43.60 -19.52 1.27
C ASP A 733 -42.47 -20.56 1.45
N ARG A 734 -41.56 -20.70 0.47
CA ARG A 734 -40.49 -21.69 0.53
C ARG A 734 -39.47 -21.32 1.59
N SER A 735 -39.07 -22.29 2.41
CA SER A 735 -37.93 -22.14 3.31
C SER A 735 -36.62 -22.00 2.51
N PRO A 736 -35.63 -21.27 3.01
CA PRO A 736 -34.33 -21.15 2.36
C PRO A 736 -33.67 -22.52 2.23
N ILE A 737 -33.05 -22.77 1.07
CA ILE A 737 -32.36 -24.03 0.74
C ILE A 737 -30.90 -24.04 1.26
N ALA A 738 -30.33 -22.86 1.48
CA ALA A 738 -29.04 -22.64 2.09
C ALA A 738 -28.99 -21.24 2.72
N GLY A 739 -27.98 -20.97 3.55
CA GLY A 739 -27.78 -19.65 4.15
C GLY A 739 -26.45 -19.57 4.89
N GLY A 740 -25.91 -18.36 4.97
CA GLY A 740 -24.67 -18.00 5.65
C GLY A 740 -24.81 -16.68 6.40
N GLY A 741 -23.68 -16.07 6.79
CA GLY A 741 -23.66 -14.78 7.50
C GLY A 741 -24.26 -13.64 6.67
N GLU A 742 -23.98 -13.63 5.37
CA GLU A 742 -24.32 -12.53 4.44
C GLU A 742 -25.73 -12.64 3.81
N GLY A 743 -26.37 -13.81 3.84
CA GLY A 743 -27.66 -13.98 3.16
C GLY A 743 -28.29 -15.37 3.22
N GLU A 744 -29.51 -15.47 2.69
CA GLU A 744 -30.31 -16.70 2.56
C GLU A 744 -30.59 -17.01 1.09
N ILE A 745 -30.43 -18.28 0.70
CA ILE A 745 -30.64 -18.74 -0.67
C ILE A 745 -32.01 -19.39 -0.80
N TYR A 746 -32.77 -18.97 -1.80
CA TYR A 746 -34.11 -19.48 -2.12
C TYR A 746 -34.15 -20.03 -3.54
N ALA A 747 -34.86 -21.13 -3.77
CA ALA A 747 -35.10 -21.63 -5.12
C ALA A 747 -36.24 -20.83 -5.80
N SER A 748 -36.06 -20.49 -7.08
CA SER A 748 -37.13 -19.96 -7.93
C SER A 748 -38.21 -21.00 -8.18
N SER A 749 -39.45 -20.57 -8.48
CA SER A 749 -40.55 -21.47 -8.79
C SER A 749 -40.33 -22.28 -10.07
N ASP A 750 -39.50 -21.80 -10.99
CA ASP A 750 -39.14 -22.50 -12.21
C ASP A 750 -38.12 -23.63 -12.00
N GLY A 751 -37.50 -23.69 -10.81
CA GLY A 751 -36.46 -24.64 -10.44
C GLY A 751 -35.12 -24.47 -11.19
N LYS A 752 -35.00 -23.43 -12.02
CA LYS A 752 -33.82 -23.12 -12.86
C LYS A 752 -32.93 -22.05 -12.27
N HIS A 753 -33.45 -21.24 -11.34
CA HIS A 753 -32.70 -20.15 -10.69
C HIS A 753 -32.71 -20.27 -9.17
N VAL A 754 -31.78 -19.58 -8.54
CA VAL A 754 -31.74 -19.31 -7.11
C VAL A 754 -31.66 -17.81 -6.85
N TYR A 755 -32.17 -17.38 -5.70
CA TYR A 755 -32.13 -16.02 -5.21
C TYR A 755 -31.34 -15.98 -3.90
N LYS A 756 -30.21 -15.28 -3.88
CA LYS A 756 -29.52 -14.91 -2.63
C LYS A 756 -30.15 -13.62 -2.11
N LYS A 757 -30.88 -13.70 -1.00
CA LYS A 757 -31.46 -12.57 -0.28
C LYS A 757 -30.47 -12.13 0.80
N PHE A 758 -29.92 -10.92 0.66
CA PHE A 758 -28.89 -10.44 1.58
C PHE A 758 -29.46 -9.97 2.92
N LYS A 759 -28.71 -10.17 4.01
CA LYS A 759 -29.06 -9.67 5.35
C LYS A 759 -28.41 -8.30 5.56
N GLY A 760 -29.05 -7.42 6.33
CA GLY A 760 -28.46 -6.12 6.72
C GLY A 760 -28.69 -4.94 5.78
N PHE A 761 -29.22 -5.16 4.57
CA PHE A 761 -29.59 -4.08 3.64
C PHE A 761 -31.09 -3.80 3.69
N GLN A 762 -31.51 -2.79 4.45
CA GLN A 762 -32.87 -2.26 4.46
C GLN A 762 -32.87 -0.82 3.94
N GLU A 763 -33.91 -0.44 3.18
CA GLU A 763 -34.14 0.93 2.66
C GLU A 763 -33.15 1.45 1.59
N LEU A 764 -32.55 0.55 0.79
CA LEU A 764 -31.69 0.96 -0.32
C LEU A 764 -32.46 1.30 -1.60
N SER A 765 -32.13 2.45 -2.20
CA SER A 765 -32.60 2.89 -3.52
C SER A 765 -31.70 2.44 -4.68
N SER A 766 -30.56 1.80 -4.39
CA SER A 766 -29.58 1.32 -5.37
C SER A 766 -28.85 0.07 -4.88
N ILE A 767 -28.39 -0.77 -5.83
CA ILE A 767 -27.68 -2.02 -5.52
C ILE A 767 -26.27 -1.69 -5.02
N PRO A 768 -25.84 -2.19 -3.84
CA PRO A 768 -24.48 -2.04 -3.33
C PRO A 768 -23.41 -2.47 -4.33
N GLY A 769 -22.25 -1.79 -4.30
CA GLY A 769 -21.12 -2.10 -5.19
C GLY A 769 -20.63 -3.54 -5.05
N SER A 770 -20.56 -4.06 -3.82
CA SER A 770 -20.16 -5.45 -3.56
C SER A 770 -21.07 -6.48 -4.22
N ILE A 771 -22.40 -6.27 -4.19
CA ILE A 771 -23.37 -7.18 -4.80
C ILE A 771 -23.32 -7.11 -6.33
N LYS A 772 -22.98 -5.95 -6.90
CA LYS A 772 -22.71 -5.83 -8.34
C LYS A 772 -21.44 -6.58 -8.72
N SER A 773 -20.38 -6.41 -7.94
CA SER A 773 -19.12 -7.11 -8.11
C SER A 773 -19.33 -8.62 -8.05
N GLU A 774 -20.12 -9.12 -7.10
CA GLU A 774 -20.46 -10.55 -6.98
C GLU A 774 -21.21 -11.06 -8.22
N ALA A 775 -22.15 -10.27 -8.76
CA ALA A 775 -22.85 -10.60 -10.00
C ALA A 775 -21.90 -10.61 -11.22
N GLU A 776 -20.96 -9.66 -11.29
CA GLU A 776 -19.96 -9.55 -12.34
C GLU A 776 -18.98 -10.73 -12.31
N SER A 777 -18.43 -11.06 -11.15
CA SER A 777 -17.58 -12.23 -10.92
C SER A 777 -18.30 -13.54 -11.30
N PHE A 778 -19.56 -13.70 -10.89
CA PHE A 778 -20.35 -14.89 -11.23
C PHE A 778 -20.58 -15.00 -12.75
N ASN A 779 -20.88 -13.88 -13.42
CA ASN A 779 -21.04 -13.84 -14.87
C ASN A 779 -19.72 -14.09 -15.62
N ALA A 780 -18.59 -13.61 -15.09
CA ALA A 780 -17.28 -13.82 -15.70
C ALA A 780 -16.90 -15.31 -15.72
N PHE A 781 -17.22 -16.05 -14.66
CA PHE A 781 -16.95 -17.49 -14.62
C PHE A 781 -17.98 -18.33 -15.38
N HIS A 782 -19.28 -18.13 -15.13
CA HIS A 782 -20.37 -18.99 -15.65
C HIS A 782 -20.93 -18.54 -17.00
N GLY A 783 -20.55 -17.35 -17.47
CA GLY A 783 -20.96 -16.76 -18.75
C GLY A 783 -21.98 -15.62 -18.58
N PRO A 784 -22.07 -14.69 -19.55
CA PRO A 784 -22.93 -13.51 -19.45
C PRO A 784 -24.41 -13.86 -19.24
N GLY A 785 -25.03 -13.22 -18.25
CA GLY A 785 -26.45 -13.41 -17.92
C GLY A 785 -26.74 -14.55 -16.95
N SER A 786 -25.71 -15.20 -16.41
CA SER A 786 -25.81 -16.24 -15.38
C SER A 786 -26.19 -15.70 -14.00
N ALA A 787 -25.91 -14.42 -13.72
CA ALA A 787 -26.29 -13.72 -12.51
C ALA A 787 -26.78 -12.29 -12.78
N MET A 788 -27.69 -11.80 -11.94
CA MET A 788 -28.20 -10.43 -11.97
C MET A 788 -28.60 -9.96 -10.58
N ALA A 789 -28.07 -8.81 -10.17
CA ALA A 789 -28.47 -8.15 -8.94
C ALA A 789 -29.78 -7.37 -9.13
N LEU A 790 -30.68 -7.43 -8.14
CA LEU A 790 -32.04 -6.92 -8.20
C LEU A 790 -32.43 -6.28 -6.87
N ILE A 791 -33.34 -5.31 -6.91
CA ILE A 791 -34.00 -4.75 -5.72
C ILE A 791 -35.50 -4.90 -5.89
N GLU A 792 -36.16 -5.48 -4.89
CA GLU A 792 -37.62 -5.52 -4.78
C GLU A 792 -38.00 -5.28 -3.32
N ASP A 793 -38.99 -4.40 -3.08
CA ASP A 793 -39.49 -4.05 -1.74
C ASP A 793 -38.39 -3.68 -0.72
N ASN A 794 -37.44 -2.82 -1.13
CA ASN A 794 -36.29 -2.38 -0.33
C ASN A 794 -35.35 -3.51 0.14
N GLN A 795 -35.43 -4.68 -0.49
CA GLN A 795 -34.58 -5.82 -0.24
C GLN A 795 -33.72 -6.10 -1.48
N VAL A 796 -32.42 -6.31 -1.26
CA VAL A 796 -31.48 -6.68 -2.33
C VAL A 796 -31.43 -8.19 -2.50
N TYR A 797 -31.47 -8.61 -3.76
CA TYR A 797 -31.35 -10.00 -4.19
C TYR A 797 -30.27 -10.14 -5.27
N LEU A 798 -29.56 -11.26 -5.27
CA LEU A 798 -28.78 -11.73 -6.41
C LEU A 798 -29.48 -12.95 -7.01
N LYS A 799 -30.02 -12.82 -8.21
CA LYS A 799 -30.63 -13.93 -8.97
C LYS A 799 -29.52 -14.62 -9.77
N MET A 800 -29.35 -15.92 -9.58
CA MET A 800 -28.32 -16.72 -10.27
C MET A 800 -28.96 -17.94 -10.93
N ILE A 801 -28.34 -18.47 -11.97
CA ILE A 801 -28.66 -19.82 -12.46
C ILE A 801 -28.43 -20.83 -11.33
N LYS A 802 -29.31 -21.83 -11.26
CA LYS A 802 -29.16 -22.91 -10.30
C LYS A 802 -28.10 -23.88 -10.80
N LEU A 803 -27.05 -24.05 -10.00
CA LEU A 803 -26.00 -25.04 -10.23
C LEU A 803 -26.31 -26.28 -9.38
N ASP A 804 -26.18 -27.46 -9.97
CA ASP A 804 -26.32 -28.72 -9.25
C ASP A 804 -25.02 -29.02 -8.49
N GLY A 805 -25.11 -29.39 -7.22
CA GLY A 805 -23.93 -29.79 -6.44
C GLY A 805 -24.12 -29.71 -4.92
N ILE A 806 -23.13 -30.20 -4.19
CA ILE A 806 -23.06 -30.15 -2.72
C ILE A 806 -21.89 -29.24 -2.33
N PRO A 807 -22.06 -28.30 -1.38
CA PRO A 807 -20.94 -27.48 -0.90
C PRO A 807 -19.80 -28.34 -0.39
N LEU A 808 -18.54 -28.01 -0.71
CA LEU A 808 -17.40 -28.87 -0.35
C LEU A 808 -17.34 -29.11 1.16
N GLY A 809 -17.58 -28.08 1.97
CA GLY A 809 -17.63 -28.20 3.44
C GLY A 809 -18.73 -29.10 4.00
N ARG A 810 -19.71 -29.51 3.19
CA ARG A 810 -20.80 -30.42 3.58
C ARG A 810 -20.60 -31.86 3.11
N ILE A 811 -19.57 -32.15 2.32
CA ILE A 811 -19.29 -33.51 1.88
C ILE A 811 -18.64 -34.28 3.03
N LYS A 812 -19.19 -35.44 3.38
CA LYS A 812 -18.64 -36.27 4.47
C LYS A 812 -17.25 -36.78 4.09
N LYS A 813 -16.33 -36.79 5.05
CA LYS A 813 -14.99 -37.39 4.89
C LYS A 813 -15.09 -38.82 4.37
N GLY A 814 -14.30 -39.16 3.34
CA GLY A 814 -14.33 -40.47 2.67
C GLY A 814 -15.48 -40.69 1.68
N ALA A 815 -16.37 -39.71 1.49
CA ALA A 815 -17.45 -39.77 0.49
C ALA A 815 -17.14 -38.97 -0.79
N ILE A 816 -15.94 -38.37 -0.88
CA ILE A 816 -15.49 -37.58 -2.02
C ILE A 816 -14.82 -38.53 -3.03
N PRO A 817 -15.27 -38.61 -4.30
CA PRO A 817 -14.58 -39.39 -5.33
C PRO A 817 -13.15 -38.88 -5.56
N ALA A 818 -12.19 -39.76 -5.82
CA ALA A 818 -10.79 -39.36 -6.07
C ALA A 818 -10.64 -38.37 -7.24
N SER A 819 -11.58 -38.40 -8.20
CA SER A 819 -11.64 -37.46 -9.33
C SER A 819 -12.03 -36.03 -8.93
N ALA A 820 -12.57 -35.81 -7.73
CA ALA A 820 -13.00 -34.49 -7.27
C ALA A 820 -11.82 -33.58 -6.91
N ALA A 821 -10.68 -34.14 -6.48
CA ALA A 821 -9.48 -33.34 -6.21
C ALA A 821 -8.93 -32.72 -7.50
N ASN A 822 -8.93 -33.49 -8.59
CA ASN A 822 -8.61 -32.96 -9.92
C ASN A 822 -9.64 -31.93 -10.37
N ALA A 823 -10.94 -32.18 -10.15
CA ALA A 823 -11.99 -31.23 -10.50
C ALA A 823 -11.89 -29.89 -9.74
N LEU A 824 -11.37 -29.89 -8.51
CA LEU A 824 -11.10 -28.68 -7.73
C LEU A 824 -9.90 -27.92 -8.30
N LEU A 825 -8.84 -28.65 -8.66
CA LEU A 825 -7.65 -28.07 -9.29
C LEU A 825 -7.99 -27.44 -10.65
N GLU A 826 -8.70 -28.18 -11.52
CA GLU A 826 -9.17 -27.73 -12.83
C GLU A 826 -10.08 -26.50 -12.72
N MET A 827 -10.88 -26.40 -11.67
CA MET A 827 -11.71 -25.23 -11.40
C MET A 827 -10.86 -23.99 -11.09
N PHE A 828 -9.83 -24.12 -10.23
CA PHE A 828 -8.89 -23.02 -9.98
C PHE A 828 -8.10 -22.64 -11.23
N ASP A 829 -7.64 -23.62 -12.00
CA ASP A 829 -6.96 -23.36 -13.28
C ASP A 829 -7.89 -22.61 -14.26
N GLU A 830 -9.19 -22.95 -14.30
CA GLU A 830 -10.19 -22.23 -15.09
C GLU A 830 -10.45 -20.80 -14.57
N MET A 831 -10.48 -20.61 -13.25
CA MET A 831 -10.60 -19.28 -12.64
C MET A 831 -9.40 -18.40 -12.97
N GLU A 832 -8.19 -18.93 -12.81
CA GLU A 832 -6.92 -18.24 -13.10
C GLU A 832 -6.77 -17.92 -14.58
N ALA A 833 -7.14 -18.85 -15.46
CA ALA A 833 -7.16 -18.61 -16.90
C ALA A 833 -8.16 -17.51 -17.32
N LYS A 834 -9.16 -17.22 -16.47
CA LYS A 834 -10.13 -16.14 -16.64
C LYS A 834 -9.76 -14.86 -15.86
N ASP A 835 -8.59 -14.82 -15.24
CA ASP A 835 -8.13 -13.71 -14.41
C ASP A 835 -9.04 -13.43 -13.19
N LEU A 836 -9.58 -14.51 -12.59
CA LEU A 836 -10.51 -14.45 -11.46
C LEU A 836 -9.86 -14.97 -10.18
N PHE A 837 -9.24 -14.08 -9.41
CA PHE A 837 -8.61 -14.41 -8.13
C PHE A 837 -9.57 -14.16 -6.98
N HIS A 838 -10.14 -15.24 -6.44
CA HIS A 838 -11.19 -15.18 -5.43
C HIS A 838 -10.66 -14.71 -4.07
N GLN A 839 -11.26 -13.67 -3.49
CA GLN A 839 -10.81 -13.07 -2.23
C GLN A 839 -11.13 -13.93 -0.99
N ASP A 840 -12.15 -14.78 -1.09
CA ASP A 840 -12.65 -15.61 0.00
C ASP A 840 -12.67 -17.10 -0.38
N VAL A 841 -11.48 -17.70 -0.50
CA VAL A 841 -11.33 -19.13 -0.81
C VAL A 841 -11.68 -19.98 0.42
N GLN A 842 -12.98 -20.25 0.59
CA GLN A 842 -13.53 -21.12 1.65
C GLN A 842 -14.39 -22.26 1.08
N ASP A 843 -14.41 -23.40 1.77
CA ASP A 843 -15.03 -24.64 1.29
C ASP A 843 -16.54 -24.57 0.99
N HIS A 844 -17.25 -23.60 1.57
CA HIS A 844 -18.68 -23.41 1.33
C HIS A 844 -19.00 -22.49 0.15
N ASN A 845 -18.00 -21.82 -0.42
CA ASN A 845 -18.13 -20.98 -1.62
C ASN A 845 -18.02 -21.79 -2.93
N PHE A 846 -17.81 -23.10 -2.82
CA PHE A 846 -17.68 -24.02 -3.94
C PHE A 846 -18.64 -25.20 -3.82
N LEU A 847 -19.28 -25.58 -4.93
CA LEU A 847 -20.15 -26.76 -5.05
C LEU A 847 -19.46 -27.85 -5.88
N PHE A 848 -19.40 -29.08 -5.37
CA PHE A 848 -19.05 -30.23 -6.20
C PHE A 848 -20.29 -30.88 -6.81
N SER A 849 -20.31 -31.01 -8.13
CA SER A 849 -21.31 -31.78 -8.87
C SER A 849 -20.76 -33.17 -9.19
N GLU A 850 -21.33 -34.20 -8.59
CA GLU A 850 -21.01 -35.60 -8.94
C GLU A 850 -21.45 -35.94 -10.38
N LYS A 851 -22.55 -35.33 -10.83
CA LYS A 851 -23.12 -35.53 -12.17
C LYS A 851 -22.17 -35.07 -13.27
N ASP A 852 -21.54 -33.92 -13.06
CA ASP A 852 -20.65 -33.29 -14.05
C ASP A 852 -19.17 -33.54 -13.74
N ASN A 853 -18.88 -34.17 -12.58
CA ASN A 853 -17.54 -34.31 -11.99
C ASN A 853 -16.76 -32.98 -12.03
N LYS A 854 -17.42 -31.88 -11.66
CA LYS A 854 -16.90 -30.52 -11.71
C LYS A 854 -17.13 -29.79 -10.39
N VAL A 855 -16.19 -28.93 -10.01
CA VAL A 855 -16.39 -27.96 -8.94
C VAL A 855 -16.83 -26.63 -9.54
N TYR A 856 -17.85 -26.03 -8.96
CA TYR A 856 -18.38 -24.73 -9.36
C TYR A 856 -18.20 -23.73 -8.22
N PRO A 857 -17.54 -22.59 -8.47
CA PRO A 857 -17.52 -21.50 -7.51
C PRO A 857 -18.87 -20.78 -7.57
N VAL A 858 -19.48 -20.50 -6.42
CA VAL A 858 -20.88 -20.04 -6.32
C VAL A 858 -21.10 -18.76 -5.54
N ASP A 859 -20.14 -18.37 -4.69
CA ASP A 859 -20.17 -17.11 -3.94
C ASP A 859 -18.83 -16.42 -4.15
N MET A 860 -18.71 -15.68 -5.26
CA MET A 860 -17.44 -15.20 -5.77
C MET A 860 -17.35 -13.68 -5.70
N GLU A 861 -16.37 -13.20 -4.95
CA GLU A 861 -15.80 -11.87 -5.09
C GLU A 861 -14.35 -12.04 -5.56
N THR A 862 -14.06 -11.57 -6.77
CA THR A 862 -12.77 -11.84 -7.44
C THR A 862 -12.10 -10.54 -7.87
N HIS A 863 -10.77 -10.55 -7.93
CA HIS A 863 -9.98 -9.47 -8.49
C HIS A 863 -9.15 -9.96 -9.68
N PRO A 864 -8.91 -9.11 -10.70
CA PRO A 864 -7.91 -9.33 -11.75
C PRO A 864 -6.50 -9.48 -11.15
N PHE A 865 -5.59 -10.19 -11.82
CA PHE A 865 -4.21 -10.44 -11.35
C PHE A 865 -3.47 -9.14 -10.99
N GLU A 866 -3.68 -8.07 -11.75
CA GLU A 866 -3.07 -6.76 -11.51
C GLU A 866 -3.44 -6.16 -10.14
N PHE A 867 -4.64 -6.44 -9.62
CA PHE A 867 -5.08 -6.05 -8.29
C PHE A 867 -4.82 -7.15 -7.26
N ALA A 868 -4.78 -8.41 -7.71
CA ALA A 868 -4.46 -9.55 -6.87
C ALA A 868 -2.97 -9.63 -6.53
N GLN A 869 -2.04 -9.01 -7.26
CA GLN A 869 -0.59 -9.02 -6.94
C GLN A 869 -0.25 -8.60 -5.50
N TYR A 870 -1.13 -7.84 -4.83
CA TYR A 870 -0.98 -7.42 -3.44
C TYR A 870 -1.56 -8.41 -2.42
N SER A 871 -2.38 -9.38 -2.86
CA SER A 871 -2.95 -10.46 -2.06
C SER A 871 -2.74 -11.84 -2.69
N ILE A 872 -1.88 -11.97 -3.70
CA ILE A 872 -1.71 -13.20 -4.49
C ILE A 872 -1.11 -14.29 -3.61
N ASP A 873 -0.20 -13.90 -2.70
CA ASP A 873 0.32 -14.79 -1.67
C ASP A 873 -0.76 -15.26 -0.70
N VAL A 874 -1.79 -14.44 -0.42
CA VAL A 874 -2.94 -14.85 0.40
C VAL A 874 -3.85 -15.78 -0.38
N TYR A 875 -4.16 -15.46 -1.64
CA TYR A 875 -4.94 -16.29 -2.54
C TYR A 875 -4.27 -17.66 -2.75
N ASP A 876 -2.98 -17.70 -3.08
CA ASP A 876 -2.22 -18.92 -3.30
C ASP A 876 -2.11 -19.75 -2.02
N ARG A 877 -1.86 -19.11 -0.86
CA ARG A 877 -1.89 -19.80 0.43
C ARG A 877 -3.27 -20.41 0.72
N LYS A 878 -4.36 -19.65 0.54
CA LYS A 878 -5.73 -20.16 0.78
C LYS A 878 -6.13 -21.23 -0.25
N LYS A 879 -5.72 -21.10 -1.52
CA LYS A 879 -5.88 -22.11 -2.59
C LYS A 879 -5.17 -23.40 -2.19
N ILE A 880 -3.89 -23.33 -1.80
CA ILE A 880 -3.11 -24.48 -1.35
C ILE A 880 -3.72 -25.09 -0.09
N GLN A 881 -4.17 -24.27 0.86
CA GLN A 881 -4.83 -24.74 2.08
C GLN A 881 -6.12 -25.51 1.77
N LEU A 882 -6.98 -24.98 0.90
CA LEU A 882 -8.21 -25.66 0.49
C LEU A 882 -7.91 -26.94 -0.29
N LEU A 883 -6.96 -26.91 -1.24
CA LEU A 883 -6.53 -28.09 -1.99
C LEU A 883 -5.98 -29.19 -1.06
N THR A 884 -5.17 -28.82 -0.07
CA THR A 884 -4.60 -29.75 0.92
C THR A 884 -5.68 -30.32 1.83
N GLN A 885 -6.55 -29.47 2.38
CA GLN A 885 -7.69 -29.90 3.19
C GLN A 885 -8.61 -30.84 2.42
N PHE A 886 -8.82 -30.57 1.13
CA PHE A 886 -9.66 -31.39 0.26
C PHE A 886 -8.99 -32.73 -0.06
N ALA A 887 -7.69 -32.75 -0.37
CA ALA A 887 -6.91 -33.98 -0.61
C ALA A 887 -6.86 -34.89 0.63
N ASP A 888 -6.65 -34.32 1.83
CA ASP A 888 -6.68 -35.06 3.10
C ASP A 888 -8.04 -35.72 3.38
N ASN A 889 -9.13 -35.17 2.85
CA ASN A 889 -10.47 -35.73 2.97
C ASN A 889 -10.76 -36.83 1.92
N VAL A 890 -9.91 -36.97 0.90
CA VAL A 890 -9.95 -38.00 -0.15
C VAL A 890 -9.07 -39.21 0.19
N GLU A 891 -7.89 -39.00 0.78
CA GLU A 891 -6.91 -40.06 1.07
C GLU A 891 -7.14 -40.84 2.39
N ARG A 892 -8.14 -40.48 3.19
CA ARG A 892 -8.54 -41.17 4.44
C ARG A 892 -10.01 -41.54 4.43
#